data_AF-A0A177NMJ3-F1
#
_entry.id   AF-A0A177NMJ3-F1
#
_cell.length_a   1.000
_cell.length_b   1.000
_cell.length_c   1.000
_cell.angle_alpha   90.00
_cell.angle_beta   90.00
_cell.angle_gamma   90.00
#
_symmetry.space_group_name_H-M   'P 1'
#
loop_
_entity.id
_entity.type
_entity.pdbx_description
1 polymer ?
#
loop_
_entity_poly.entity_id
_entity_poly.type
_entity_poly.pdbx_seq_one_letter_code
_entity_poly.pdbx_strand_id
1 'polypeptide(L)'
;MLKLEDIKKDAQIRGLEGDKIVRIVHAELIGTEAVNVFYVDQEGKPGTQSLFRSDELRLELAQAGRPWSFDAPGQEFKLGLEAYRINLAHLFDPMMAVHTSNVDPLPHQISAVYESMLPRQPLRFVLADDPGAGKTIMAGLFIRELIMRADAKRILIVSPGSLTEQWQDELLEKFDLTFEILSREKQEQCPSGNYFEEQHQLIARLDQLSRNEDFQEKLQHTDWDLIVVDEAHKMSAHYFGSKVNETGRFKLGKLLGSITRHFLLMTATPHNGKEEDFQLFLSLLDGDRFYGKFREGVHKVDISDMMRRMVKEDLLKFDGTPLFPERRAYTANYELSAEEAALYAEVTDYVRNEMNRADNLDGKRKGTVGFALTQLQRRLASSPEAIYQSIKRRRKRLENRLEEEKLVQRGHKVAETLGKYNVKDVPNNVDDAEDEMLSGEYEDWVDDVVDQATAAQTIEELHAEIIILKDLEAKACNVVQSGNDKKWEELSSLLQDTPEMYTPTGSRRKLIIFTEHRDTLKYLLDRITGLLGKPEAIVTIHGGTNRDERRKNQEEFRNNPDVMVLIATDAAGEGVNLQNANLMINYDLPWNPNRLEQRFGRIHRIGQTEVCHLWNIVANETREGSVFQKLLEKLEIERAALGGRVFDILGEAFDNVSLKDLLIDAIRYGERPEIKAKLDQAIEGALDTEHLKEILKRNALVEEHMGLEQLYAVKEEMEKAEARKLQPYFIRAFFTEAFKTLGGDMRSREPGRFEITHVPATIRERDRVIGETRTPVLKKYERICFEKNLIRQHNKPMADLIHPGHPLMQAITDLQLEAHRSKLKQGSVLVDPNDESLEPKVLFMIDHSVRQASDDKHVSRRLQFVEIDQQGNATHAGWAPHLDLQPIDSADYALVADLLAAHWLNNNLDSVALTHASQQLVPAHYQEVKTRRERQAEKILGAVNERLIKEINYWSDRYIKLTDDVAAGKQPRLQPDNAKRRVEELTARLEQRKKELNTMANVVSGQPVVIGGALVIPQGLLAQRKGEAPFTVDSDARKRIEQIAMQAVINVESRLGYTVKDVSMEKCGWDITSQPPSVDGKLAQARHIEVKGRAKGQSTITVSRNEIIYGLNQTDQFILAIVIVDGDSHQGPYYLKNPFSQEPEFGVASINYDLEDLLSRAESL
;
A
#
# COMPACT_ATOMS: atom_id res chain seq x y z
N MET A 1 -1.98 -52.89 35.02
CA MET A 1 -1.89 -53.65 33.76
C MET A 1 -3.29 -53.75 33.17
N LEU A 2 -3.50 -53.06 32.05
CA LEU A 2 -4.78 -52.96 31.36
C LEU A 2 -4.88 -54.07 30.29
N LYS A 3 -5.95 -54.87 30.28
CA LYS A 3 -6.18 -55.83 29.19
C LYS A 3 -6.76 -55.13 27.96
N LEU A 4 -6.49 -55.65 26.76
CA LEU A 4 -7.04 -55.09 25.53
C LEU A 4 -8.59 -55.03 25.53
N GLU A 5 -9.22 -55.98 26.21
CA GLU A 5 -10.68 -56.10 26.37
C GLU A 5 -11.29 -54.97 27.22
N ASP A 6 -10.47 -54.33 28.06
CA ASP A 6 -10.89 -53.28 28.99
C ASP A 6 -10.78 -51.87 28.37
N ILE A 7 -10.23 -51.78 27.16
CA ILE A 7 -10.09 -50.52 26.41
C ILE A 7 -11.46 -50.10 25.87
N LYS A 8 -12.05 -49.08 26.49
CA LYS A 8 -13.38 -48.55 26.14
C LYS A 8 -13.30 -47.13 25.60
N LYS A 9 -14.36 -46.73 24.89
CA LYS A 9 -14.58 -45.34 24.51
C LYS A 9 -14.51 -44.43 25.74
N ASP A 10 -13.83 -43.30 25.58
CA ASP A 10 -13.50 -42.29 26.60
C ASP A 10 -12.52 -42.72 27.71
N ALA A 11 -11.94 -43.93 27.62
CA ALA A 11 -10.86 -44.33 28.54
C ALA A 11 -9.61 -43.48 28.32
N GLN A 12 -8.99 -43.02 29.40
CA GLN A 12 -7.68 -42.37 29.37
C GLN A 12 -6.58 -43.40 29.62
N ILE A 13 -5.67 -43.55 28.67
CA ILE A 13 -4.66 -44.60 28.67
C ILE A 13 -3.27 -43.97 28.54
N ARG A 14 -2.34 -44.41 29.40
CA ARG A 14 -0.91 -44.09 29.31
C ARG A 14 -0.17 -45.28 28.67
N GLY A 15 0.87 -45.00 27.87
CA GLY A 15 1.71 -46.03 27.24
C GLY A 15 1.50 -46.24 25.74
N LEU A 16 0.54 -45.54 25.12
CA LEU A 16 0.31 -45.56 23.66
C LEU A 16 1.40 -44.76 22.92
N GLU A 17 1.65 -43.53 23.35
CA GLU A 17 2.64 -42.62 22.78
C GLU A 17 3.69 -42.22 23.84
N GLY A 18 4.45 -43.20 24.32
CA GLY A 18 5.36 -43.04 25.47
C GLY A 18 4.61 -42.79 26.77
N ASP A 19 5.07 -41.85 27.59
CA ASP A 19 4.46 -41.51 28.89
C ASP A 19 3.24 -40.57 28.80
N LYS A 20 2.84 -40.17 27.58
CA LYS A 20 1.68 -39.31 27.36
C LYS A 20 0.37 -40.07 27.64
N ILE A 21 -0.60 -39.36 28.22
CA ILE A 21 -1.96 -39.87 28.42
C ILE A 21 -2.78 -39.51 27.18
N VAL A 22 -3.46 -40.48 26.60
CA VAL A 22 -4.33 -40.27 25.43
C VAL A 22 -5.76 -40.70 25.75
N ARG A 23 -6.75 -40.06 25.12
CA ARG A 23 -8.17 -40.42 25.27
C ARG A 23 -8.59 -41.31 24.11
N ILE A 24 -9.16 -42.47 24.41
CA ILE A 24 -9.70 -43.37 23.39
C ILE A 24 -11.03 -42.83 22.86
N VAL A 25 -11.08 -42.52 21.57
CA VAL A 25 -12.31 -42.13 20.86
C VAL A 25 -13.09 -43.36 20.43
N HIS A 26 -12.38 -44.39 19.97
CA HIS A 26 -12.96 -45.65 19.53
C HIS A 26 -11.95 -46.78 19.66
N ALA A 27 -12.42 -47.98 20.02
CA ALA A 27 -11.61 -49.18 20.09
C ALA A 27 -12.37 -50.31 19.39
N GLU A 28 -11.74 -50.91 18.40
CA GLU A 28 -12.28 -52.02 17.61
C GLU A 28 -11.42 -53.26 17.81
N LEU A 29 -12.01 -54.32 18.38
CA LEU A 29 -11.36 -55.61 18.56
C LEU A 29 -11.22 -56.33 17.22
N ILE A 30 -9.99 -56.68 16.86
CA ILE A 30 -9.68 -57.48 15.66
C ILE A 30 -9.31 -58.89 16.12
N GLY A 31 -10.29 -59.78 16.13
CA GLY A 31 -10.12 -61.14 16.64
C GLY A 31 -9.86 -61.17 18.15
N THR A 32 -9.05 -62.12 18.62
CA THR A 32 -8.71 -62.29 20.06
C THR A 32 -7.37 -61.66 20.47
N GLU A 33 -6.56 -61.26 19.49
CA GLU A 33 -5.13 -60.93 19.68
C GLU A 33 -4.79 -59.43 19.53
N ALA A 34 -5.68 -58.62 18.94
CA ALA A 34 -5.39 -57.23 18.63
C ALA A 34 -6.60 -56.30 18.80
N VAL A 35 -6.33 -55.03 19.10
CA VAL A 35 -7.31 -53.94 19.14
C VAL A 35 -6.79 -52.76 18.34
N ASN A 36 -7.59 -52.27 17.40
CA ASN A 36 -7.34 -50.98 16.77
C ASN A 36 -7.95 -49.88 17.63
N VAL A 37 -7.12 -48.95 18.08
CA VAL A 37 -7.56 -47.80 18.86
C VAL A 37 -7.39 -46.51 18.06
N PHE A 38 -8.48 -45.77 17.98
CA PHE A 38 -8.52 -44.38 17.58
C PHE A 38 -8.49 -43.55 18.85
N TYR A 39 -7.45 -42.74 19.02
CA TYR A 39 -7.27 -41.92 20.21
C TYR A 39 -7.04 -40.46 19.81
N VAL A 40 -7.22 -39.58 20.78
CA VAL A 40 -6.84 -38.17 20.68
C VAL A 40 -5.82 -37.91 21.78
N ASP A 41 -4.68 -37.34 21.40
CA ASP A 41 -3.64 -36.98 22.37
C ASP A 41 -4.05 -35.78 23.23
N GLN A 42 -3.20 -35.39 24.19
CA GLN A 42 -3.47 -34.19 25.00
C GLN A 42 -3.49 -32.91 24.18
N GLU A 43 -2.94 -32.89 22.97
CA GLU A 43 -2.91 -31.73 22.05
C GLU A 43 -4.16 -31.66 21.16
N GLY A 44 -5.06 -32.65 21.22
CA GLY A 44 -6.26 -32.70 20.39
C GLY A 44 -6.00 -33.34 19.02
N LYS A 45 -4.80 -33.88 18.76
CA LYS A 45 -4.50 -34.56 17.49
C LYS A 45 -5.04 -35.98 17.51
N PRO A 46 -5.80 -36.38 16.48
CA PRO A 46 -6.23 -37.76 16.34
C PRO A 46 -5.04 -38.63 15.94
N GLY A 47 -4.93 -39.79 16.58
CA GLY A 47 -3.96 -40.84 16.27
C GLY A 47 -4.67 -42.18 16.14
N THR A 48 -4.05 -43.08 15.39
CA THR A 48 -4.54 -44.45 15.22
C THR A 48 -3.40 -45.42 15.46
N GLN A 49 -3.64 -46.42 16.31
CA GLN A 49 -2.62 -47.42 16.59
C GLN A 49 -3.25 -48.80 16.78
N SER A 50 -2.60 -49.82 16.22
CA SER A 50 -2.93 -51.21 16.48
C SER A 50 -2.16 -51.69 17.70
N LEU A 51 -2.87 -52.20 18.70
CA LEU A 51 -2.32 -52.78 19.92
C LEU A 51 -2.42 -54.31 19.86
N PHE A 52 -1.37 -54.99 20.28
CA PHE A 52 -1.30 -56.46 20.38
C PHE A 52 -1.20 -56.89 21.85
N ARG A 53 -1.45 -58.17 22.17
CA ARG A 53 -1.37 -58.69 23.56
C ARG A 53 -0.03 -58.40 24.25
N SER A 54 1.07 -58.32 23.50
CA SER A 54 2.39 -57.92 24.03
C SER A 54 2.42 -56.49 24.58
N ASP A 55 1.51 -55.62 24.14
CA ASP A 55 1.42 -54.23 24.55
C ASP A 55 0.66 -54.03 25.87
N GLU A 56 -0.09 -55.03 26.37
CA GLU A 56 -0.83 -54.94 27.63
C GLU A 56 0.07 -54.60 28.84
N LEU A 57 1.35 -54.97 28.76
CA LEU A 57 2.36 -54.72 29.80
C LEU A 57 2.73 -53.23 29.94
N ARG A 58 2.62 -52.44 28.85
CA ARG A 58 2.93 -51.00 28.85
C ARG A 58 1.72 -50.11 29.05
N LEU A 59 0.52 -50.67 29.04
CA LEU A 59 -0.74 -49.91 29.09
C LEU A 59 -1.27 -49.80 30.52
N GLU A 60 -1.52 -48.57 30.94
CA GLU A 60 -2.11 -48.25 32.23
C GLU A 60 -3.34 -47.37 32.06
N LEU A 61 -4.41 -47.70 32.78
CA LEU A 61 -5.59 -46.84 32.93
C LEU A 61 -5.18 -45.65 33.78
N ALA A 62 -5.16 -44.46 33.18
CA ALA A 62 -4.98 -43.23 33.94
C ALA A 62 -6.25 -43.02 34.79
N GLN A 63 -6.09 -42.70 36.08
CA GLN A 63 -7.23 -42.25 36.88
C GLN A 63 -7.83 -41.03 36.19
N ALA A 64 -9.15 -41.02 36.00
CA ALA A 64 -9.87 -39.87 35.48
C ALA A 64 -9.71 -38.71 36.48
N GLY A 65 -8.68 -37.89 36.27
CA GLY A 65 -8.54 -36.61 36.95
C GLY A 65 -9.73 -35.72 36.59
N ARG A 66 -9.94 -34.67 37.38
CA ARG A 66 -10.86 -33.61 36.96
C ARG A 66 -10.40 -33.10 35.59
N PRO A 67 -11.30 -32.94 34.60
CA PRO A 67 -10.92 -32.42 33.28
C PRO A 67 -10.26 -31.04 33.37
N TRP A 68 -10.69 -30.25 34.35
CA TRP A 68 -10.16 -28.92 34.68
C TRP A 68 -9.91 -28.83 36.19
N SER A 69 -8.72 -28.39 36.60
CA SER A 69 -8.36 -28.23 38.00
C SER A 69 -8.57 -26.80 38.52
N PHE A 70 -8.55 -25.80 37.63
CA PHE A 70 -8.74 -24.38 37.95
C PHE A 70 -7.81 -23.86 39.06
N ASP A 71 -6.59 -24.38 39.12
CA ASP A 71 -5.58 -24.07 40.13
C ASP A 71 -4.36 -23.34 39.56
N ALA A 72 -4.36 -22.99 38.26
CA ALA A 72 -3.33 -22.13 37.71
C ALA A 72 -3.44 -20.72 38.30
N PRO A 73 -2.32 -20.02 38.56
CA PRO A 73 -2.36 -18.63 38.99
C PRO A 73 -3.05 -17.74 37.94
N GLY A 74 -4.06 -16.96 38.35
CA GLY A 74 -4.89 -16.18 37.42
C GLY A 74 -4.10 -15.18 36.59
N GLN A 75 -3.06 -14.57 37.16
CA GLN A 75 -2.20 -13.64 36.43
C GLN A 75 -1.41 -14.33 35.31
N GLU A 76 -0.87 -15.51 35.58
CA GLU A 76 -0.15 -16.32 34.59
C GLU A 76 -1.08 -16.88 33.51
N PHE A 77 -2.32 -17.23 33.88
CA PHE A 77 -3.34 -17.65 32.93
C PHE A 77 -3.73 -16.52 31.98
N LYS A 78 -3.99 -15.31 32.51
CA LYS A 78 -4.29 -14.12 31.71
C LYS A 78 -3.14 -13.76 30.76
N LEU A 79 -1.90 -13.80 31.25
CA LEU A 79 -0.72 -13.50 30.43
C LEU A 79 -0.57 -14.48 29.26
N GLY A 80 -0.76 -15.78 29.50
CA GLY A 80 -0.73 -16.80 28.44
C GLY A 80 -1.85 -16.64 27.41
N LEU A 81 -3.05 -16.26 27.85
CA LEU A 81 -4.19 -16.04 26.97
C LEU A 81 -3.99 -14.79 26.10
N GLU A 82 -3.48 -13.70 26.68
CA GLU A 82 -3.10 -12.50 25.95
C GLU A 82 -2.01 -12.80 24.92
N ALA A 83 -0.99 -13.56 25.30
CA ALA A 83 0.04 -14.00 24.35
C ALA A 83 -0.56 -14.79 23.19
N TYR A 84 -1.55 -15.66 23.44
CA TYR A 84 -2.25 -16.42 22.40
C TYR A 84 -3.08 -15.53 21.48
N ARG A 85 -3.82 -14.58 22.05
CA ARG A 85 -4.60 -13.59 21.30
C ARG A 85 -3.71 -12.70 20.43
N ILE A 86 -2.59 -12.23 20.98
CA ILE A 86 -1.60 -11.41 20.28
C ILE A 86 -0.91 -12.20 19.17
N ASN A 87 -0.53 -13.44 19.42
CA ASN A 87 0.09 -14.30 18.41
C ASN A 87 -0.83 -14.49 17.21
N LEU A 88 -2.11 -14.73 17.46
CA LEU A 88 -3.09 -14.90 16.41
C LEU A 88 -3.63 -13.57 15.84
N ALA A 89 -3.19 -12.41 16.34
CA ALA A 89 -3.71 -11.10 15.93
C ALA A 89 -3.67 -10.89 14.41
N HIS A 90 -2.63 -11.40 13.74
CA HIS A 90 -2.48 -11.36 12.29
C HIS A 90 -3.55 -12.14 11.51
N LEU A 91 -4.27 -13.05 12.17
CA LEU A 91 -5.40 -13.80 11.62
C LEU A 91 -6.74 -13.14 11.94
N PHE A 92 -6.76 -12.20 12.89
CA PHE A 92 -7.96 -11.60 13.48
C PHE A 92 -8.23 -10.17 13.05
N ASP A 93 -7.16 -9.40 12.86
CA ASP A 93 -7.25 -8.03 12.40
C ASP A 93 -7.27 -8.04 10.86
N PRO A 94 -8.43 -7.76 10.23
CA PRO A 94 -8.52 -7.75 8.78
C PRO A 94 -7.63 -6.66 8.15
N MET A 95 -7.18 -5.67 8.92
CA MET A 95 -6.42 -4.49 8.49
C MET A 95 -5.12 -4.25 9.29
N MET A 96 -4.42 -5.31 9.68
CA MET A 96 -3.25 -5.22 10.56
C MET A 96 -2.12 -4.34 10.01
N ALA A 97 -1.87 -4.36 8.71
CA ALA A 97 -0.88 -3.50 8.08
C ALA A 97 -1.26 -2.01 8.17
N VAL A 98 -2.56 -1.66 8.14
CA VAL A 98 -2.99 -0.28 8.37
C VAL A 98 -2.55 0.17 9.75
N HIS A 99 -2.73 -0.66 10.77
CA HIS A 99 -2.45 -0.28 12.15
C HIS A 99 -0.97 -0.33 12.55
N THR A 100 -0.17 -1.14 11.87
CA THR A 100 1.26 -1.31 12.20
C THR A 100 2.19 -0.45 11.34
N SER A 101 1.71 0.01 10.18
CA SER A 101 2.49 0.88 9.30
C SER A 101 2.44 2.34 9.77
N ASN A 102 3.51 3.08 9.51
CA ASN A 102 3.63 4.51 9.76
C ASN A 102 2.96 5.34 8.65
N VAL A 103 1.70 4.99 8.34
CA VAL A 103 0.83 5.68 7.39
C VAL A 103 -0.57 5.80 7.97
N ASP A 104 -1.25 6.87 7.60
CA ASP A 104 -2.69 7.07 7.82
C ASP A 104 -3.39 6.89 6.46
N PRO A 105 -3.83 5.66 6.14
CA PRO A 105 -4.34 5.37 4.82
C PRO A 105 -5.71 5.99 4.60
N LEU A 106 -5.91 6.49 3.38
CA LEU A 106 -7.15 7.11 2.95
C LEU A 106 -8.19 6.06 2.52
N PRO A 107 -9.48 6.42 2.46
CA PRO A 107 -10.55 5.44 2.19
C PRO A 107 -10.32 4.62 0.92
N HIS A 108 -9.92 5.29 -0.17
CA HIS A 108 -9.63 4.62 -1.45
C HIS A 108 -8.42 3.68 -1.37
N GLN A 109 -7.41 4.01 -0.55
CA GLN A 109 -6.23 3.16 -0.35
C GLN A 109 -6.61 1.88 0.40
N ILE A 110 -7.50 1.98 1.39
CA ILE A 110 -7.99 0.84 2.15
C ILE A 110 -8.85 -0.05 1.27
N SER A 111 -9.84 0.52 0.57
CA SER A 111 -10.67 -0.22 -0.39
C SER A 111 -9.82 -0.91 -1.47
N ALA A 112 -8.79 -0.24 -1.99
CA ALA A 112 -7.88 -0.83 -2.98
C ALA A 112 -7.17 -2.08 -2.42
N VAL A 113 -6.65 -2.01 -1.19
CA VAL A 113 -5.90 -3.12 -0.60
C VAL A 113 -6.83 -4.24 -0.10
N TYR A 114 -7.84 -3.93 0.70
CA TYR A 114 -8.63 -4.91 1.44
C TYR A 114 -9.87 -5.43 0.71
N GLU A 115 -10.49 -4.61 -0.13
CA GLU A 115 -11.68 -5.01 -0.91
C GLU A 115 -11.30 -5.41 -2.33
N SER A 116 -10.30 -4.77 -2.93
CA SER A 116 -9.90 -5.05 -4.32
C SER A 116 -8.80 -6.10 -4.37
N MET A 117 -7.62 -5.85 -3.79
CA MET A 117 -6.43 -6.69 -3.99
C MET A 117 -6.44 -7.99 -3.16
N LEU A 118 -6.47 -7.89 -1.82
CA LEU A 118 -6.30 -9.01 -0.89
C LEU A 118 -7.31 -10.17 -0.98
N PRO A 119 -8.59 -9.95 -1.36
CA PRO A 119 -9.51 -11.07 -1.51
C PRO A 119 -9.09 -12.05 -2.61
N ARG A 120 -8.12 -11.71 -3.48
CA ARG A 120 -7.77 -12.47 -4.68
C ARG A 120 -6.84 -13.63 -4.42
N GLN A 121 -7.08 -14.78 -5.05
CA GLN A 121 -6.11 -15.87 -5.05
C GLN A 121 -6.10 -16.58 -6.41
N PRO A 122 -4.98 -16.56 -7.16
CA PRO A 122 -3.75 -15.80 -6.92
C PRO A 122 -3.97 -14.28 -7.04
N LEU A 123 -3.27 -13.50 -6.21
CA LEU A 123 -3.30 -12.04 -6.22
C LEU A 123 -2.61 -11.47 -7.47
N ARG A 124 -3.32 -11.40 -8.60
CA ARG A 124 -2.84 -10.81 -9.85
C ARG A 124 -3.71 -9.61 -10.22
N PHE A 125 -3.11 -8.42 -10.29
CA PHE A 125 -3.89 -7.18 -10.38
C PHE A 125 -3.17 -6.04 -11.09
N VAL A 126 -3.96 -5.16 -11.75
CA VAL A 126 -3.51 -3.85 -12.21
C VAL A 126 -4.06 -2.76 -11.30
N LEU A 127 -3.17 -2.01 -10.66
CA LEU A 127 -3.50 -0.77 -9.96
C LEU A 127 -3.22 0.41 -10.89
N ALA A 128 -4.28 0.98 -11.44
CA ALA A 128 -4.23 2.03 -12.45
C ALA A 128 -4.69 3.41 -11.95
N ASP A 129 -4.72 3.63 -10.63
CA ASP A 129 -5.12 4.90 -10.03
C ASP A 129 -4.22 6.07 -10.48
N ASP A 130 -4.74 7.28 -10.47
CA ASP A 130 -4.05 8.47 -10.96
C ASP A 130 -2.69 8.75 -10.25
N PRO A 131 -1.79 9.51 -10.90
CA PRO A 131 -0.55 9.97 -10.27
C PRO A 131 -0.84 10.71 -8.96
N GLY A 132 -0.14 10.36 -7.89
CA GLY A 132 -0.33 11.01 -6.58
C GLY A 132 -1.49 10.47 -5.75
N ALA A 133 -2.29 9.50 -6.23
CA ALA A 133 -3.30 8.79 -5.43
C ALA A 133 -2.72 7.89 -4.32
N GLY A 134 -1.39 7.68 -4.32
CA GLY A 134 -0.69 6.90 -3.30
C GLY A 134 -0.51 5.42 -3.64
N LYS A 135 -0.33 5.07 -4.92
CA LYS A 135 -0.08 3.68 -5.37
C LYS A 135 1.05 2.99 -4.59
N THR A 136 2.16 3.68 -4.33
CA THR A 136 3.28 3.16 -3.53
C THR A 136 2.86 2.86 -2.08
N ILE A 137 1.98 3.68 -1.48
CA ILE A 137 1.43 3.43 -0.15
C ILE A 137 0.52 2.19 -0.18
N MET A 138 -0.35 2.06 -1.18
CA MET A 138 -1.21 0.88 -1.34
C MET A 138 -0.39 -0.39 -1.52
N ALA A 139 0.65 -0.35 -2.37
CA ALA A 139 1.54 -1.47 -2.58
C ALA A 139 2.35 -1.82 -1.33
N GLY A 140 2.84 -0.82 -0.58
CA GLY A 140 3.54 -1.05 0.69
C GLY A 140 2.63 -1.67 1.76
N LEU A 141 1.38 -1.19 1.88
CA LEU A 141 0.36 -1.81 2.74
C LEU A 141 0.09 -3.25 2.33
N PHE A 142 -0.07 -3.48 1.02
CA PHE A 142 -0.31 -4.79 0.45
C PHE A 142 0.85 -5.77 0.72
N ILE A 143 2.09 -5.34 0.49
CA ILE A 143 3.30 -6.10 0.79
C ILE A 143 3.37 -6.42 2.30
N ARG A 144 3.20 -5.40 3.15
CA ARG A 144 3.27 -5.56 4.60
C ARG A 144 2.23 -6.55 5.08
N GLU A 145 1.00 -6.44 4.60
CA GLU A 145 -0.09 -7.36 4.94
C GLU A 145 0.23 -8.80 4.53
N LEU A 146 0.78 -9.03 3.33
CA LEU A 146 1.15 -10.37 2.87
C LEU A 146 2.29 -10.99 3.68
N ILE A 147 3.28 -10.20 4.09
CA ILE A 147 4.34 -10.65 4.99
C ILE A 147 3.75 -11.03 6.35
N MET A 148 2.87 -10.20 6.90
CA MET A 148 2.26 -10.44 8.21
C MET A 148 1.32 -11.66 8.22
N ARG A 149 0.67 -11.93 7.09
CA ARG A 149 -0.13 -13.14 6.87
C ARG A 149 0.70 -14.39 6.54
N ALA A 150 2.02 -14.27 6.48
CA ALA A 150 2.94 -15.30 6.03
C ALA A 150 2.59 -15.88 4.64
N ASP A 151 1.93 -15.10 3.78
CA ASP A 151 1.59 -15.51 2.40
C ASP A 151 2.67 -15.08 1.39
N ALA A 152 3.54 -14.14 1.75
CA ALA A 152 4.70 -13.74 0.96
C ALA A 152 5.96 -13.50 1.81
N LYS A 153 7.10 -14.05 1.37
CA LYS A 153 8.43 -13.84 1.95
C LYS A 153 9.41 -13.32 0.91
N ARG A 154 9.37 -13.87 -0.30
CA ARG A 154 10.21 -13.49 -1.45
C ARG A 154 9.48 -12.48 -2.32
N ILE A 155 9.91 -11.21 -2.29
CA ILE A 155 9.27 -10.08 -2.95
C ILE A 155 10.28 -9.32 -3.81
N LEU A 156 9.96 -9.19 -5.10
CA LEU A 156 10.76 -8.43 -6.06
C LEU A 156 9.96 -7.23 -6.57
N ILE A 157 10.57 -6.04 -6.49
CA ILE A 157 10.02 -4.81 -7.03
C ILE A 157 10.83 -4.42 -8.26
N VAL A 158 10.16 -4.23 -9.38
CA VAL A 158 10.75 -3.79 -10.64
C VAL A 158 10.24 -2.39 -10.94
N SER A 159 11.13 -1.41 -10.95
CA SER A 159 10.75 -0.01 -11.17
C SER A 159 11.73 0.70 -12.11
N PRO A 160 11.35 1.88 -12.66
CA PRO A 160 12.28 2.75 -13.40
C PRO A 160 13.47 3.16 -12.54
N GLY A 161 14.62 3.42 -13.17
CA GLY A 161 15.86 3.76 -12.47
C GLY A 161 15.71 4.92 -11.48
N SER A 162 14.98 5.97 -11.87
CA SER A 162 14.72 7.17 -11.06
C SER A 162 13.88 6.92 -9.80
N LEU A 163 13.08 5.84 -9.75
CA LEU A 163 12.17 5.55 -8.63
C LEU A 163 12.70 4.49 -7.67
N THR A 164 13.75 3.73 -8.03
CA THR A 164 14.27 2.63 -7.20
C THR A 164 14.66 3.05 -5.78
N GLU A 165 15.31 4.21 -5.63
CA GLU A 165 15.70 4.75 -4.32
C GLU A 165 14.49 5.23 -3.51
N GLN A 166 13.53 5.87 -4.17
CA GLN A 166 12.28 6.29 -3.51
C GLN A 166 11.52 5.09 -2.96
N TRP A 167 11.45 3.98 -3.71
CA TRP A 167 10.85 2.73 -3.23
C TRP A 167 11.55 2.20 -1.98
N GLN A 168 12.88 2.17 -1.98
CA GLN A 168 13.65 1.73 -0.81
C GLN A 168 13.35 2.59 0.43
N ASP A 169 13.41 3.92 0.27
CA ASP A 169 13.19 4.86 1.37
C ASP A 169 11.74 4.81 1.87
N GLU A 170 10.74 4.76 0.98
CA GLU A 170 9.33 4.67 1.38
C GLU A 170 8.99 3.35 2.08
N LEU A 171 9.49 2.22 1.59
CA LEU A 171 9.28 0.91 2.25
C LEU A 171 9.90 0.88 3.65
N LEU A 172 11.09 1.45 3.81
CA LEU A 172 11.75 1.53 5.10
C LEU A 172 11.01 2.48 6.05
N GLU A 173 10.76 3.72 5.62
CA GLU A 173 10.25 4.77 6.51
C GLU A 173 8.77 4.61 6.87
N LYS A 174 7.96 4.10 5.94
CA LYS A 174 6.50 4.00 6.10
C LYS A 174 6.07 2.61 6.55
N PHE A 175 6.79 1.56 6.17
CA PHE A 175 6.37 0.17 6.37
C PHE A 175 7.36 -0.67 7.19
N ASP A 176 8.51 -0.11 7.57
CA ASP A 176 9.60 -0.82 8.25
C ASP A 176 10.00 -2.11 7.50
N LEU A 177 10.17 -1.98 6.18
CA LEU A 177 10.56 -3.06 5.27
C LEU A 177 11.90 -2.73 4.63
N THR A 178 12.86 -3.66 4.72
CA THR A 178 14.22 -3.46 4.24
C THR A 178 14.44 -4.17 2.90
N PHE A 179 14.43 -3.38 1.83
CA PHE A 179 14.68 -3.86 0.48
C PHE A 179 16.09 -3.51 -0.01
N GLU A 180 16.75 -4.47 -0.66
CA GLU A 180 18.07 -4.28 -1.25
C GLU A 180 17.96 -3.96 -2.73
N ILE A 181 18.62 -2.87 -3.15
CA ILE A 181 18.72 -2.52 -4.58
C ILE A 181 19.77 -3.43 -5.24
N LEU A 182 19.38 -4.07 -6.33
CA LEU A 182 20.25 -4.87 -7.19
C LEU A 182 21.31 -3.98 -7.84
N SER A 183 22.58 -4.32 -7.68
CA SER A 183 23.69 -3.68 -8.38
C SER A 183 24.62 -4.72 -8.97
N ARG A 184 25.39 -4.32 -9.98
CA ARG A 184 26.38 -5.19 -10.63
C ARG A 184 27.45 -5.67 -9.64
N GLU A 185 27.93 -4.76 -8.79
CA GLU A 185 28.91 -5.07 -7.74
C GLU A 185 28.40 -6.14 -6.77
N LYS A 186 27.14 -6.02 -6.31
CA LYS A 186 26.52 -7.00 -5.42
C LYS A 186 26.37 -8.36 -6.08
N GLN A 187 26.02 -8.40 -7.37
CA GLN A 187 25.97 -9.64 -8.12
C GLN A 187 27.35 -10.30 -8.23
N GLU A 188 28.40 -9.53 -8.56
CA GLU A 188 29.76 -10.04 -8.75
C GLU A 188 30.39 -10.52 -7.44
N GLN A 189 30.01 -9.92 -6.31
CA GLN A 189 30.45 -10.30 -4.96
C GLN A 189 29.64 -11.47 -4.36
N CYS A 190 28.57 -11.90 -5.01
CA CYS A 190 27.66 -12.92 -4.51
C CYS A 190 28.30 -14.32 -4.57
N PRO A 191 28.46 -15.04 -3.44
CA PRO A 191 29.13 -16.34 -3.40
C PRO A 191 28.42 -17.43 -4.23
N SER A 192 27.09 -17.43 -4.27
CA SER A 192 26.30 -18.38 -5.08
C SER A 192 26.36 -18.09 -6.58
N GLY A 193 26.84 -16.90 -6.99
CA GLY A 193 26.77 -16.44 -8.38
C GLY A 193 25.38 -16.00 -8.84
N ASN A 194 24.33 -16.21 -8.03
CA ASN A 194 22.95 -15.78 -8.27
C ASN A 194 22.37 -14.98 -7.08
N TYR A 195 22.52 -13.66 -7.13
CA TYR A 195 22.03 -12.77 -6.07
C TYR A 195 20.50 -12.85 -5.86
N PHE A 196 19.74 -13.25 -6.88
CA PHE A 196 18.29 -13.43 -6.78
C PHE A 196 17.91 -14.59 -5.85
N GLU A 197 18.76 -15.60 -5.66
CA GLU A 197 18.47 -16.74 -4.77
C GLU A 197 18.68 -16.37 -3.29
N GLU A 198 19.77 -15.66 -2.97
CA GLU A 198 20.17 -15.32 -1.60
C GLU A 198 19.29 -14.25 -0.95
N GLN A 199 18.67 -13.38 -1.74
CA GLN A 199 17.94 -12.22 -1.26
C GLN A 199 16.43 -12.41 -1.41
N HIS A 200 15.69 -12.15 -0.34
CA HIS A 200 14.24 -12.30 -0.33
C HIS A 200 13.49 -10.99 -0.64
N GLN A 201 14.11 -9.83 -0.48
CA GLN A 201 13.45 -8.52 -0.70
C GLN A 201 14.35 -7.66 -1.57
N LEU A 202 14.03 -7.59 -2.86
CA LEU A 202 14.87 -6.95 -3.87
C LEU A 202 14.13 -5.85 -4.63
N ILE A 203 14.86 -4.80 -4.97
CA ILE A 203 14.45 -3.78 -5.94
C ILE A 203 15.39 -3.86 -7.14
N ALA A 204 14.84 -4.00 -8.35
CA ALA A 204 15.60 -4.09 -9.59
C ALA A 204 15.12 -3.07 -10.62
N ARG A 205 16.03 -2.60 -11.47
CA ARG A 205 15.71 -1.67 -12.55
C ARG A 205 15.12 -2.42 -13.73
N LEU A 206 13.97 -1.96 -14.23
CA LEU A 206 13.26 -2.56 -15.37
C LEU A 206 14.19 -2.74 -16.59
N ASP A 207 14.86 -1.67 -17.00
CA ASP A 207 15.66 -1.67 -18.22
C ASP A 207 16.91 -2.53 -18.11
N GLN A 208 17.55 -2.56 -16.94
CA GLN A 208 18.69 -3.42 -16.64
C GLN A 208 18.32 -4.89 -16.79
N LEU A 209 17.17 -5.31 -16.24
CA LEU A 209 16.69 -6.68 -16.36
C LEU A 209 16.28 -7.01 -17.80
N SER A 210 15.64 -6.08 -18.51
CA SER A 210 15.10 -6.34 -19.86
C SER A 210 16.17 -6.55 -20.94
N ARG A 211 17.39 -6.06 -20.71
CA ARG A 211 18.49 -6.08 -21.68
C ARG A 211 19.55 -7.13 -21.39
N ASN A 212 19.76 -7.45 -20.12
CA ASN A 212 20.82 -8.35 -19.70
C ASN A 212 20.29 -9.79 -19.70
N GLU A 213 20.66 -10.55 -20.74
CA GLU A 213 20.28 -11.95 -20.89
C GLU A 213 20.78 -12.82 -19.72
N ASP A 214 21.98 -12.54 -19.18
CA ASP A 214 22.53 -13.27 -18.02
C ASP A 214 21.66 -13.07 -16.78
N PHE A 215 21.11 -11.87 -16.56
CA PHE A 215 20.18 -11.64 -15.45
C PHE A 215 18.84 -12.34 -15.67
N GLN A 216 18.33 -12.38 -16.91
CA GLN A 216 17.08 -13.08 -17.22
C GLN A 216 17.21 -14.58 -17.02
N GLU A 217 18.32 -15.19 -17.45
CA GLU A 217 18.60 -16.61 -17.27
C GLU A 217 18.67 -16.95 -15.77
N LYS A 218 19.40 -16.14 -14.98
CA LYS A 218 19.47 -16.31 -13.52
C LYS A 218 18.10 -16.15 -12.85
N LEU A 219 17.28 -15.23 -13.32
CA LEU A 219 15.94 -14.97 -12.76
C LEU A 219 14.97 -16.11 -13.07
N GLN A 220 15.08 -16.73 -14.25
CA GLN A 220 14.21 -17.82 -14.70
C GLN A 220 14.27 -19.06 -13.80
N HIS A 221 15.38 -19.25 -13.07
CA HIS A 221 15.57 -20.35 -12.14
C HIS A 221 15.21 -20.01 -10.69
N THR A 222 14.49 -18.90 -10.46
CA THR A 222 14.08 -18.47 -9.12
C THR A 222 12.56 -18.42 -8.99
N ASP A 223 12.05 -18.65 -7.78
CA ASP A 223 10.64 -18.50 -7.44
C ASP A 223 10.41 -17.29 -6.53
N TRP A 224 9.33 -16.54 -6.80
CA TRP A 224 8.94 -15.35 -6.04
C TRP A 224 7.49 -15.42 -5.61
N ASP A 225 7.22 -15.07 -4.35
CA ASP A 225 5.85 -15.04 -3.82
C ASP A 225 5.06 -13.87 -4.42
N LEU A 226 5.69 -12.70 -4.50
CA LEU A 226 5.13 -11.48 -5.08
C LEU A 226 6.14 -10.77 -5.97
N ILE A 227 5.72 -10.38 -7.16
CA ILE A 227 6.44 -9.40 -7.99
C ILE A 227 5.56 -8.17 -8.19
N VAL A 228 6.14 -7.00 -7.94
CA VAL A 228 5.51 -5.70 -8.16
C VAL A 228 6.24 -5.00 -9.30
N VAL A 229 5.52 -4.53 -10.30
CA VAL A 229 6.06 -3.74 -11.41
C VAL A 229 5.48 -2.34 -11.36
N ASP A 230 6.32 -1.34 -11.14
CA ASP A 230 5.96 0.07 -11.22
C ASP A 230 6.15 0.61 -12.64
N GLU A 231 5.32 1.57 -13.02
CA GLU A 231 5.19 2.07 -14.39
C GLU A 231 5.08 0.96 -15.45
N ALA A 232 4.22 -0.02 -15.14
CA ALA A 232 4.03 -1.22 -15.94
C ALA A 232 3.57 -0.95 -17.39
N HIS A 233 3.04 0.24 -17.70
CA HIS A 233 2.72 0.68 -19.07
C HIS A 233 3.92 0.60 -20.03
N LYS A 234 5.15 0.63 -19.51
CA LYS A 234 6.39 0.42 -20.28
C LYS A 234 6.54 -1.02 -20.80
N MET A 235 5.80 -1.99 -20.27
CA MET A 235 5.76 -3.39 -20.73
C MET A 235 4.73 -3.58 -21.84
N SER A 236 4.86 -2.85 -22.94
CA SER A 236 3.92 -2.90 -24.07
C SER A 236 4.39 -3.84 -25.19
N ALA A 237 3.41 -4.37 -25.93
CA ALA A 237 3.61 -5.11 -27.18
C ALA A 237 2.58 -4.64 -28.21
N HIS A 238 2.92 -4.73 -29.49
CA HIS A 238 2.09 -4.20 -30.57
C HIS A 238 1.77 -5.25 -31.63
N TYR A 239 0.57 -5.18 -32.21
CA TYR A 239 0.24 -5.98 -33.38
C TYR A 239 0.80 -5.34 -34.67
N PHE A 240 1.56 -6.11 -35.44
CA PHE A 240 1.92 -5.78 -36.82
C PHE A 240 1.21 -6.76 -37.78
N GLY A 241 0.09 -6.32 -38.35
CA GLY A 241 -0.78 -7.17 -39.15
C GLY A 241 -1.45 -8.27 -38.30
N SER A 242 -1.03 -9.52 -38.49
CA SER A 242 -1.51 -10.68 -37.71
C SER A 242 -0.47 -11.25 -36.75
N LYS A 243 0.73 -10.65 -36.65
CA LYS A 243 1.80 -11.08 -35.75
C LYS A 243 1.95 -10.09 -34.60
N VAL A 244 2.16 -10.61 -33.39
CA VAL A 244 2.51 -9.81 -32.21
C VAL A 244 4.01 -9.52 -32.28
N ASN A 245 4.39 -8.24 -32.20
CA ASN A 245 5.77 -7.82 -32.04
C ASN A 245 6.02 -7.54 -30.55
N GLU A 246 6.81 -8.40 -29.91
CA GLU A 246 7.05 -8.37 -28.46
C GLU A 246 8.34 -7.59 -28.17
N THR A 247 8.22 -6.52 -27.37
CA THR A 247 9.37 -5.75 -26.89
C THR A 247 10.17 -6.56 -25.86
N GLY A 248 11.45 -6.19 -25.64
CA GLY A 248 12.27 -6.82 -24.59
C GLY A 248 11.64 -6.68 -23.19
N ARG A 249 11.05 -5.51 -22.90
CA ARG A 249 10.30 -5.25 -21.66
C ARG A 249 9.08 -6.15 -21.51
N PHE A 250 8.34 -6.40 -22.59
CA PHE A 250 7.19 -7.32 -22.57
C PHE A 250 7.60 -8.78 -22.34
N LYS A 251 8.71 -9.23 -22.95
CA LYS A 251 9.27 -10.57 -22.70
C LYS A 251 9.69 -10.75 -21.24
N LEU A 252 10.31 -9.74 -20.65
CA LEU A 252 10.61 -9.71 -19.22
C LEU A 252 9.31 -9.80 -18.39
N GLY A 253 8.27 -9.04 -18.74
CA GLY A 253 6.97 -9.12 -18.07
C GLY A 253 6.37 -10.53 -18.06
N LYS A 254 6.47 -11.27 -19.17
CA LYS A 254 6.04 -12.67 -19.24
C LYS A 254 6.88 -13.59 -18.34
N LEU A 255 8.21 -13.39 -18.33
CA LEU A 255 9.11 -14.13 -17.47
C LEU A 255 8.73 -13.91 -15.99
N LEU A 256 8.61 -12.66 -15.57
CA LEU A 256 8.19 -12.27 -14.22
C LEU A 256 6.85 -12.90 -13.84
N GLY A 257 5.86 -12.81 -14.74
CA GLY A 257 4.55 -13.42 -14.53
C GLY A 257 4.56 -14.95 -14.47
N SER A 258 5.61 -15.62 -14.98
CA SER A 258 5.74 -17.09 -14.93
C SER A 258 6.43 -17.60 -13.66
N ILE A 259 7.33 -16.81 -13.08
CA ILE A 259 8.12 -17.18 -11.89
C ILE A 259 7.47 -16.71 -10.58
N THR A 260 6.27 -16.14 -10.65
CA THR A 260 5.59 -15.59 -9.47
C THR A 260 4.17 -16.06 -9.27
N ARG A 261 3.83 -16.28 -8.00
CA ARG A 261 2.46 -16.59 -7.58
C ARG A 261 1.58 -15.33 -7.61
N HIS A 262 2.04 -14.23 -7.02
CA HIS A 262 1.32 -12.95 -6.94
C HIS A 262 1.98 -11.91 -7.85
N PHE A 263 1.18 -11.18 -8.63
CA PHE A 263 1.72 -10.25 -9.62
C PHE A 263 0.94 -8.94 -9.64
N LEU A 264 1.58 -7.87 -9.18
CA LEU A 264 0.97 -6.54 -9.10
C LEU A 264 1.61 -5.63 -10.16
N LEU A 265 0.80 -5.16 -11.10
CA LEU A 265 1.19 -4.16 -12.09
C LEU A 265 0.64 -2.81 -11.65
N MET A 266 1.49 -1.80 -11.54
CA MET A 266 1.08 -0.44 -11.20
C MET A 266 1.40 0.50 -12.34
N THR A 267 0.46 1.39 -12.64
CA THR A 267 0.64 2.40 -13.69
C THR A 267 -0.36 3.54 -13.49
N ALA A 268 -0.09 4.72 -14.03
CA ALA A 268 -1.10 5.77 -14.16
C ALA A 268 -1.83 5.69 -15.52
N THR A 269 -1.18 5.15 -16.55
CA THR A 269 -1.65 5.16 -17.94
C THR A 269 -1.59 3.74 -18.50
N PRO A 270 -2.57 2.89 -18.18
CA PRO A 270 -2.54 1.46 -18.47
C PRO A 270 -2.57 1.12 -19.97
N HIS A 271 -2.96 2.08 -20.82
CA HIS A 271 -2.98 1.92 -22.27
C HIS A 271 -2.76 3.24 -23.00
N ASN A 272 -2.23 3.13 -24.22
CA ASN A 272 -2.00 4.24 -25.14
C ASN A 272 -3.19 4.32 -26.14
N GLY A 273 -4.43 4.26 -25.64
CA GLY A 273 -5.65 4.36 -26.45
C GLY A 273 -5.95 3.19 -27.40
N LYS A 274 -5.01 2.25 -27.64
CA LYS A 274 -5.18 1.05 -28.47
C LYS A 274 -5.60 -0.16 -27.65
N GLU A 275 -6.85 -0.59 -27.83
CA GLU A 275 -7.43 -1.70 -27.06
C GLU A 275 -6.77 -3.06 -27.34
N GLU A 276 -6.20 -3.26 -28.54
CA GLU A 276 -5.44 -4.48 -28.87
C GLU A 276 -4.16 -4.61 -28.02
N ASP A 277 -3.43 -3.50 -27.87
CA ASP A 277 -2.17 -3.45 -27.11
C ASP A 277 -2.46 -3.56 -25.60
N PHE A 278 -3.57 -2.98 -25.15
CA PHE A 278 -4.04 -3.10 -23.78
C PHE A 278 -4.39 -4.55 -23.40
N GLN A 279 -5.04 -5.32 -24.28
CA GLN A 279 -5.28 -6.75 -24.04
C GLN A 279 -3.99 -7.56 -23.98
N LEU A 280 -2.99 -7.22 -24.81
CA LEU A 280 -1.66 -7.83 -24.71
C LEU A 280 -1.02 -7.52 -23.35
N PHE A 281 -1.12 -6.29 -22.86
CA PHE A 281 -0.65 -5.94 -21.52
C PHE A 281 -1.36 -6.74 -20.42
N LEU A 282 -2.70 -6.85 -20.45
CA LEU A 282 -3.46 -7.64 -19.48
C LEU A 282 -3.18 -9.16 -19.56
N SER A 283 -2.70 -9.65 -20.72
CA SER A 283 -2.29 -11.04 -20.88
C SER A 283 -1.09 -11.43 -19.98
N LEU A 284 -0.35 -10.45 -19.46
CA LEU A 284 0.72 -10.67 -18.47
C LEU A 284 0.16 -11.18 -17.13
N LEU A 285 -1.07 -10.78 -16.77
CA LEU A 285 -1.73 -11.24 -15.54
C LEU A 285 -2.48 -12.55 -15.78
N ASP A 286 -3.33 -12.59 -16.79
CA ASP A 286 -4.13 -13.75 -17.17
C ASP A 286 -4.10 -13.98 -18.68
N GLY A 287 -3.11 -14.77 -19.09
CA GLY A 287 -2.95 -15.15 -20.49
C GLY A 287 -4.09 -16.02 -21.04
N ASP A 288 -4.98 -16.58 -20.22
CA ASP A 288 -6.15 -17.35 -20.67
C ASP A 288 -7.32 -16.44 -21.04
N ARG A 289 -7.55 -15.45 -20.19
CA ARG A 289 -8.66 -14.51 -20.37
C ARG A 289 -8.44 -13.52 -21.51
N PHE A 290 -7.19 -13.16 -21.79
CA PHE A 290 -6.84 -12.17 -22.82
C PHE A 290 -6.07 -12.77 -24.01
N TYR A 291 -6.15 -14.09 -24.20
CA TYR A 291 -5.52 -14.74 -25.34
C TYR A 291 -6.16 -14.30 -26.68
N GLY A 292 -5.32 -14.09 -27.71
CA GLY A 292 -5.74 -13.90 -29.11
C GLY A 292 -5.98 -12.44 -29.55
N LYS A 293 -6.04 -12.22 -30.88
CA LYS A 293 -6.26 -10.88 -31.48
C LYS A 293 -7.71 -10.44 -31.31
N PHE A 294 -7.90 -9.20 -30.84
CA PHE A 294 -9.20 -8.54 -30.73
C PHE A 294 -9.92 -8.48 -32.09
N ARG A 295 -11.25 -8.58 -32.07
CA ARG A 295 -12.10 -8.44 -33.26
C ARG A 295 -13.33 -7.62 -32.92
N GLU A 296 -13.62 -6.65 -33.78
CA GLU A 296 -14.80 -5.79 -33.64
C GLU A 296 -16.09 -6.64 -33.53
N GLY A 297 -16.89 -6.35 -32.51
CA GLY A 297 -18.17 -7.01 -32.23
C GLY A 297 -18.14 -8.05 -31.09
N VAL A 298 -16.97 -8.43 -30.56
CA VAL A 298 -16.89 -9.29 -29.37
C VAL A 298 -16.83 -8.41 -28.12
N HIS A 299 -17.88 -8.48 -27.29
CA HIS A 299 -18.09 -7.74 -26.04
C HIS A 299 -16.81 -7.43 -25.25
N LYS A 300 -16.74 -6.19 -24.72
CA LYS A 300 -15.77 -5.76 -23.71
C LYS A 300 -15.71 -6.79 -22.58
N VAL A 301 -14.53 -7.36 -22.35
CA VAL A 301 -14.28 -8.27 -21.23
C VAL A 301 -14.36 -7.44 -19.94
N ASP A 302 -15.19 -7.86 -18.99
CA ASP A 302 -15.37 -7.16 -17.70
C ASP A 302 -14.10 -7.17 -16.86
N ILE A 303 -13.22 -6.19 -17.03
CA ILE A 303 -11.93 -6.10 -16.31
C ILE A 303 -12.03 -5.61 -14.86
N SER A 304 -13.24 -5.38 -14.32
CA SER A 304 -13.46 -4.89 -12.94
C SER A 304 -12.83 -5.80 -11.87
N ASP A 305 -12.73 -7.11 -12.14
CA ASP A 305 -12.08 -8.09 -11.28
C ASP A 305 -10.58 -8.22 -11.51
N MET A 306 -9.94 -7.40 -12.33
CA MET A 306 -8.49 -7.47 -12.64
C MET A 306 -7.78 -6.12 -12.66
N MET A 307 -8.54 -5.04 -12.71
CA MET A 307 -8.01 -3.69 -12.74
C MET A 307 -8.92 -2.76 -11.96
N ARG A 308 -8.31 -1.79 -11.28
CA ARG A 308 -8.99 -0.63 -10.69
C ARG A 308 -8.34 0.65 -11.18
N ARG A 309 -9.15 1.66 -11.44
CA ARG A 309 -8.72 3.02 -11.75
C ARG A 309 -9.58 4.02 -10.98
N MET A 310 -8.96 4.80 -10.11
CA MET A 310 -9.56 5.96 -9.46
C MET A 310 -8.97 7.25 -10.03
N VAL A 311 -9.84 8.23 -10.28
CA VAL A 311 -9.48 9.56 -10.77
C VAL A 311 -9.43 10.55 -9.59
N LYS A 312 -8.51 11.53 -9.61
CA LYS A 312 -8.30 12.47 -8.48
C LYS A 312 -9.55 13.22 -8.06
N GLU A 313 -10.36 13.63 -9.02
CA GLU A 313 -11.61 14.38 -8.84
C GLU A 313 -12.63 13.60 -8.00
N ASP A 314 -12.56 12.27 -8.00
CA ASP A 314 -13.50 11.39 -7.32
C ASP A 314 -12.94 10.85 -5.98
N LEU A 315 -11.72 11.27 -5.61
CA LEU A 315 -11.11 10.88 -4.35
C LEU A 315 -11.63 11.75 -3.20
N LEU A 316 -12.14 11.09 -2.17
CA LEU A 316 -12.76 11.71 -1.01
C LEU A 316 -11.97 11.40 0.26
N LYS A 317 -12.04 12.32 1.22
CA LYS A 317 -11.63 12.08 2.61
C LYS A 317 -12.73 11.31 3.36
N PHE A 318 -12.42 10.81 4.56
CA PHE A 318 -13.41 10.15 5.43
C PHE A 318 -14.58 11.06 5.83
N ASP A 319 -14.39 12.38 5.78
CA ASP A 319 -15.44 13.36 6.01
C ASP A 319 -16.28 13.63 4.75
N GLY A 320 -16.06 12.95 3.63
CA GLY A 320 -16.80 13.16 2.38
C GLY A 320 -16.37 14.37 1.57
N THR A 321 -15.39 15.17 2.02
CA THR A 321 -14.86 16.29 1.23
C THR A 321 -13.88 15.81 0.15
N PRO A 322 -13.74 16.56 -0.97
CA PRO A 322 -12.72 16.27 -1.98
C PRO A 322 -11.32 16.23 -1.35
N LEU A 323 -10.57 15.19 -1.69
CA LEU A 323 -9.22 14.97 -1.18
C LEU A 323 -8.23 15.99 -1.73
N PHE A 324 -8.38 16.34 -3.01
CA PHE A 324 -7.47 17.23 -3.72
C PHE A 324 -8.06 18.65 -3.82
N PRO A 325 -7.24 19.68 -3.60
CA PRO A 325 -7.66 21.06 -3.83
C PRO A 325 -7.73 21.39 -5.32
N GLU A 326 -8.36 22.54 -5.62
CA GLU A 326 -8.50 23.05 -6.98
C GLU A 326 -7.11 23.25 -7.64
N ARG A 327 -7.01 22.91 -8.93
CA ARG A 327 -5.84 23.20 -9.78
C ARG A 327 -6.08 24.46 -10.60
N ARG A 328 -5.08 25.30 -10.83
CA ARG A 328 -5.17 26.45 -11.76
C ARG A 328 -3.90 26.56 -12.60
N ALA A 329 -4.05 26.46 -13.91
CA ALA A 329 -2.97 26.63 -14.87
C ALA A 329 -3.12 27.99 -15.58
N TYR A 330 -2.01 28.69 -15.71
CA TYR A 330 -1.91 30.00 -16.35
C TYR A 330 -0.83 29.97 -17.42
N THR A 331 -1.07 30.68 -18.52
CA THR A 331 -0.08 30.89 -19.57
C THR A 331 0.48 32.30 -19.44
N ALA A 332 1.76 32.42 -19.11
CA ALA A 332 2.49 33.69 -19.00
C ALA A 332 3.23 33.95 -20.32
N ASN A 333 2.59 34.75 -21.17
CA ASN A 333 3.05 35.04 -22.51
C ASN A 333 4.00 36.25 -22.53
N TYR A 334 5.11 36.16 -23.26
CA TYR A 334 6.04 37.28 -23.45
C TYR A 334 6.51 37.42 -24.90
N GLU A 335 6.99 38.61 -25.24
CA GLU A 335 7.55 38.96 -26.56
C GLU A 335 9.08 39.07 -26.46
N LEU A 336 9.78 38.68 -27.54
CA LEU A 336 11.25 38.72 -27.56
C LEU A 336 11.74 40.16 -27.76
N SER A 337 12.89 40.48 -27.18
CA SER A 337 13.58 41.72 -27.55
C SER A 337 14.12 41.64 -28.97
N ALA A 338 14.40 42.80 -29.59
CA ALA A 338 14.95 42.83 -30.94
C ALA A 338 16.28 42.05 -31.08
N GLU A 339 17.11 42.04 -30.04
CA GLU A 339 18.38 41.28 -30.01
C GLU A 339 18.14 39.78 -29.87
N GLU A 340 17.22 39.36 -28.99
CA GLU A 340 16.83 37.95 -28.83
C GLU A 340 16.15 37.40 -30.09
N ALA A 341 15.26 38.16 -30.72
CA ALA A 341 14.59 37.77 -31.95
C ALA A 341 15.59 37.57 -33.11
N ALA A 342 16.60 38.44 -33.22
CA ALA A 342 17.67 38.30 -34.20
C ALA A 342 18.52 37.04 -33.94
N LEU A 343 18.93 36.81 -32.70
CA LEU A 343 19.66 35.59 -32.32
C LEU A 343 18.82 34.34 -32.58
N TYR A 344 17.53 34.38 -32.24
CA TYR A 344 16.61 33.26 -32.44
C TYR A 344 16.50 32.89 -33.93
N ALA A 345 16.32 33.88 -34.81
CA ALA A 345 16.21 33.66 -36.24
C ALA A 345 17.48 32.99 -36.80
N GLU A 346 18.65 33.51 -36.44
CA GLU A 346 19.93 32.99 -36.96
C GLU A 346 20.30 31.60 -36.45
N VAL A 347 20.06 31.32 -35.16
CA VAL A 347 20.30 29.97 -34.60
C VAL A 347 19.30 28.97 -35.19
N THR A 348 18.04 29.37 -35.36
CA THR A 348 17.02 28.52 -36.00
C THR A 348 17.38 28.22 -37.46
N ASP A 349 17.94 29.21 -38.19
CA ASP A 349 18.45 29.02 -39.55
C ASP A 349 19.63 28.05 -39.60
N TYR A 350 20.56 28.18 -38.66
CA TYR A 350 21.66 27.25 -38.49
C TYR A 350 21.16 25.82 -38.23
N VAL A 351 20.27 25.62 -37.26
CA VAL A 351 19.66 24.33 -36.93
C VAL A 351 18.95 23.72 -38.14
N ARG A 352 18.15 24.52 -38.85
CA ARG A 352 17.43 24.11 -40.06
C ARG A 352 18.39 23.64 -41.16
N ASN A 353 19.46 24.39 -41.42
CA ASN A 353 20.44 24.05 -42.45
C ASN A 353 21.22 22.77 -42.10
N GLU A 354 21.66 22.63 -40.84
CA GLU A 354 22.38 21.45 -40.37
C GLU A 354 21.47 20.21 -40.31
N MET A 355 20.18 20.35 -39.97
CA MET A 355 19.22 19.23 -40.04
C MET A 355 19.03 18.74 -41.47
N ASN A 356 18.92 19.66 -42.43
CA ASN A 356 18.82 19.30 -43.85
C ASN A 356 20.10 18.64 -44.38
N ARG A 357 21.28 18.99 -43.84
CA ARG A 357 22.54 18.30 -44.15
C ARG A 357 22.60 16.91 -43.50
N ALA A 358 22.16 16.80 -42.26
CA ALA A 358 22.12 15.53 -41.52
C ALA A 358 21.20 14.50 -42.16
N ASP A 359 20.17 14.93 -42.90
CA ASP A 359 19.30 14.04 -43.69
C ASP A 359 20.06 13.24 -44.75
N ASN A 360 21.23 13.71 -45.19
CA ASN A 360 22.11 13.05 -46.16
C ASN A 360 23.13 12.08 -45.49
N LEU A 361 23.08 11.90 -44.16
CA LEU A 361 23.95 10.98 -43.41
C LEU A 361 23.29 9.61 -43.20
N ASP A 362 24.12 8.58 -43.00
CA ASP A 362 23.66 7.22 -42.75
C ASP A 362 23.19 6.98 -41.29
N GLY A 363 22.03 6.32 -41.17
CA GLY A 363 21.52 5.60 -39.99
C GLY A 363 21.77 6.24 -38.62
N LYS A 364 22.73 5.70 -37.86
CA LYS A 364 23.02 6.11 -36.47
C LYS A 364 23.52 7.55 -36.37
N ARG A 365 24.35 8.02 -37.32
CA ARG A 365 24.89 9.39 -37.30
C ARG A 365 23.80 10.43 -37.54
N LYS A 366 22.86 10.14 -38.46
CA LYS A 366 21.69 10.99 -38.71
C LYS A 366 20.87 11.22 -37.44
N GLY A 367 20.59 10.15 -36.68
CA GLY A 367 19.84 10.24 -35.41
C GLY A 367 20.56 11.07 -34.35
N THR A 368 21.86 10.84 -34.13
CA THR A 368 22.64 11.59 -33.13
C THR A 368 22.75 13.08 -33.45
N VAL A 369 23.02 13.43 -34.72
CA VAL A 369 23.12 14.83 -35.15
C VAL A 369 21.75 15.51 -35.10
N GLY A 370 20.69 14.84 -35.56
CA GLY A 370 19.31 15.35 -35.45
C GLY A 370 18.93 15.65 -34.00
N PHE A 371 19.22 14.73 -33.08
CA PHE A 371 18.99 14.94 -31.64
C PHE A 371 19.77 16.13 -31.09
N ALA A 372 21.07 16.22 -31.38
CA ALA A 372 21.91 17.33 -30.92
C ALA A 372 21.37 18.70 -31.36
N LEU A 373 20.89 18.80 -32.60
CA LEU A 373 20.32 20.02 -33.16
C LEU A 373 18.95 20.36 -32.53
N THR A 374 18.10 19.35 -32.28
CA THR A 374 16.85 19.55 -31.54
C THR A 374 17.11 20.05 -30.11
N GLN A 375 18.11 19.50 -29.42
CA GLN A 375 18.49 19.95 -28.08
C GLN A 375 19.07 21.37 -28.09
N LEU A 376 19.84 21.73 -29.13
CA LEU A 376 20.33 23.11 -29.29
C LEU A 376 19.16 24.10 -29.46
N GLN A 377 18.13 23.74 -30.23
CA GLN A 377 16.92 24.57 -30.37
C GLN A 377 16.17 24.71 -29.04
N ARG A 378 16.06 23.63 -28.25
CA ARG A 378 15.44 23.70 -26.91
C ARG A 378 16.20 24.65 -25.97
N ARG A 379 17.54 24.63 -26.01
CA ARG A 379 18.37 25.55 -25.21
C ARG A 379 18.21 27.01 -25.59
N LEU A 380 18.04 27.28 -26.89
CA LEU A 380 17.76 28.63 -27.40
C LEU A 380 16.46 29.21 -26.83
N ALA A 381 15.40 28.40 -26.74
CA ALA A 381 14.13 28.80 -26.15
C ALA A 381 14.17 28.86 -24.60
N SER A 382 15.23 28.31 -23.98
CA SER A 382 15.34 28.22 -22.53
C SER A 382 15.89 29.49 -21.90
N SER A 383 17.16 29.84 -22.14
CA SER A 383 17.76 31.09 -21.66
C SER A 383 18.93 31.53 -22.56
N PRO A 384 19.21 32.85 -22.66
CA PRO A 384 20.37 33.36 -23.39
C PRO A 384 21.71 32.76 -22.92
N GLU A 385 21.84 32.51 -21.61
CA GLU A 385 23.04 31.89 -21.03
C GLU A 385 23.22 30.44 -21.51
N ALA A 386 22.13 29.64 -21.52
CA ALA A 386 22.21 28.24 -21.92
C ALA A 386 22.63 28.07 -23.40
N ILE A 387 22.11 28.90 -24.30
CA ILE A 387 22.50 28.86 -25.71
C ILE A 387 23.93 29.37 -25.91
N TYR A 388 24.35 30.43 -25.21
CA TYR A 388 25.72 30.93 -25.26
C TYR A 388 26.73 29.84 -24.84
N GLN A 389 26.51 29.19 -23.69
CA GLN A 389 27.40 28.13 -23.21
C GLN A 389 27.44 26.93 -24.16
N SER A 390 26.30 26.57 -24.76
CA SER A 390 26.22 25.43 -25.68
C SER A 390 26.97 25.69 -26.99
N ILE A 391 26.80 26.87 -27.59
CA ILE A 391 27.52 27.25 -28.81
C ILE A 391 29.02 27.34 -28.54
N LYS A 392 29.42 27.92 -27.40
CA LYS A 392 30.81 28.03 -26.98
C LYS A 392 31.47 26.66 -26.78
N ARG A 393 30.81 25.75 -26.06
CA ARG A 393 31.30 24.37 -25.83
C ARG A 393 31.41 23.61 -27.15
N ARG A 394 30.37 23.65 -27.98
CA ARG A 394 30.33 23.03 -29.31
C ARG A 394 31.46 23.56 -30.21
N ARG A 395 31.61 24.88 -30.34
CA ARG A 395 32.70 25.49 -31.12
C ARG A 395 34.07 24.98 -30.65
N LYS A 396 34.34 25.01 -29.35
CA LYS A 396 35.63 24.59 -28.80
C LYS A 396 35.91 23.11 -29.07
N ARG A 397 34.91 22.23 -28.95
CA ARG A 397 35.07 20.80 -29.29
C ARG A 397 35.32 20.58 -30.78
N LEU A 398 34.61 21.30 -31.66
CA LEU A 398 34.82 21.20 -33.10
C LEU A 398 36.18 21.78 -33.53
N GLU A 399 36.67 22.85 -32.88
CA GLU A 399 38.03 23.37 -33.10
C GLU A 399 39.11 22.36 -32.73
N ASN A 400 39.01 21.74 -31.54
CA ASN A 400 39.94 20.68 -31.13
C ASN A 400 39.92 19.52 -32.15
N ARG A 401 38.73 19.09 -32.59
CA ARG A 401 38.57 18.05 -33.60
C ARG A 401 39.19 18.46 -34.95
N LEU A 402 39.03 19.71 -35.37
CA LEU A 402 39.65 20.23 -36.59
C LEU A 402 41.18 20.22 -36.50
N GLU A 403 41.75 20.56 -35.34
CA GLU A 403 43.19 20.47 -35.09
C GLU A 403 43.69 19.02 -35.14
N GLU A 404 42.95 18.08 -34.53
CA GLU A 404 43.23 16.64 -34.58
C GLU A 404 43.19 16.11 -36.02
N GLU A 405 42.14 16.40 -36.78
CA GLU A 405 42.00 15.96 -38.18
C GLU A 405 43.11 16.55 -39.07
N LYS A 406 43.54 17.81 -38.82
CA LYS A 406 44.69 18.44 -39.49
C LYS A 406 46.03 17.81 -39.09
N LEU A 407 46.19 17.41 -37.83
CA LEU A 407 47.37 16.70 -37.33
C LEU A 407 47.49 15.30 -37.95
N VAL A 408 46.38 14.57 -38.03
CA VAL A 408 46.30 13.25 -38.69
C VAL A 408 46.62 13.36 -40.19
N GLN A 409 46.14 14.42 -40.88
CA GLN A 409 46.51 14.67 -42.28
C GLN A 409 47.99 15.06 -42.46
N ARG A 410 48.60 15.73 -41.48
CA ARG A 410 50.00 16.22 -41.56
C ARG A 410 51.04 15.19 -41.10
N GLY A 411 50.65 14.13 -40.40
CA GLY A 411 51.56 13.12 -39.85
C GLY A 411 51.18 11.67 -40.17
N HIS A 412 51.79 11.07 -41.19
CA HIS A 412 51.91 9.61 -41.24
C HIS A 412 53.01 9.16 -40.26
N LYS A 413 52.60 8.43 -39.21
CA LYS A 413 53.38 7.85 -38.09
C LYS A 413 53.55 8.76 -36.85
N VAL A 414 52.59 8.70 -35.93
CA VAL A 414 52.72 8.05 -34.61
C VAL A 414 51.30 7.68 -34.16
N ALA A 415 50.89 6.44 -34.37
CA ALA A 415 49.61 5.92 -33.90
C ALA A 415 49.90 4.77 -32.92
N GLU A 416 50.43 5.10 -31.74
CA GLU A 416 50.57 4.09 -30.68
C GLU A 416 50.70 4.71 -29.28
N THR A 417 49.90 5.74 -28.99
CA THR A 417 49.45 6.10 -27.62
C THR A 417 48.51 7.28 -27.77
N LEU A 418 47.20 7.04 -27.89
CA LEU A 418 46.16 8.04 -27.63
C LEU A 418 44.82 7.30 -27.63
N GLY A 419 44.07 7.46 -26.54
CA GLY A 419 42.88 6.68 -26.23
C GLY A 419 41.84 6.76 -27.33
N LYS A 420 41.21 5.62 -27.63
CA LYS A 420 39.95 5.60 -28.36
C LYS A 420 38.97 6.47 -27.58
N TYR A 421 38.68 7.67 -28.09
CA TYR A 421 37.51 8.44 -27.70
C TYR A 421 36.27 7.72 -28.23
N ASN A 422 35.96 6.57 -27.63
CA ASN A 422 34.62 6.01 -27.70
C ASN A 422 33.77 6.83 -26.74
N VAL A 423 32.75 7.51 -27.26
CA VAL A 423 31.60 7.90 -26.45
C VAL A 423 31.18 6.63 -25.70
N LYS A 424 31.23 6.65 -24.36
CA LYS A 424 30.78 5.52 -23.52
C LYS A 424 29.35 5.15 -23.96
N ASP A 425 29.10 3.83 -24.05
CA ASP A 425 27.79 3.18 -24.28
C ASP A 425 26.70 4.11 -24.85
N VAL A 426 26.75 4.33 -26.17
CA VAL A 426 25.67 5.05 -26.86
C VAL A 426 24.42 4.16 -26.88
N PRO A 427 23.28 4.61 -26.33
CA PRO A 427 22.01 3.89 -26.44
C PRO A 427 21.71 3.53 -27.90
N ASN A 428 21.23 2.30 -28.14
CA ASN A 428 20.89 1.87 -29.50
C ASN A 428 19.76 2.71 -30.12
N ASN A 429 18.95 3.36 -29.29
CA ASN A 429 17.94 4.34 -29.67
C ASN A 429 18.09 5.59 -28.80
N VAL A 430 18.25 6.75 -29.44
CA VAL A 430 18.45 8.05 -28.76
C VAL A 430 17.16 8.49 -28.04
N ASP A 431 16.00 8.08 -28.53
CA ASP A 431 14.71 8.43 -27.94
C ASP A 431 14.41 7.65 -26.64
N ASP A 432 15.06 6.52 -26.41
CA ASP A 432 14.92 5.72 -25.18
C ASP A 432 16.01 6.05 -24.13
N ALA A 433 17.03 6.82 -24.49
CA ALA A 433 18.20 7.12 -23.66
C ALA A 433 17.85 7.73 -22.29
N GLU A 434 16.79 8.52 -22.25
CA GLU A 434 16.32 9.20 -21.04
C GLU A 434 15.76 8.23 -19.99
N ASP A 435 15.13 7.14 -20.42
CA ASP A 435 14.57 6.12 -19.54
C ASP A 435 15.62 5.10 -19.07
N GLU A 436 16.73 4.99 -19.80
CA GLU A 436 17.75 3.95 -19.62
C GLU A 436 18.85 4.34 -18.62
N MET A 437 19.13 5.63 -18.50
CA MET A 437 20.25 6.17 -17.75
C MET A 437 19.80 6.73 -16.40
N LEU A 438 20.72 6.83 -15.44
CA LEU A 438 20.46 7.66 -14.26
C LEU A 438 20.32 9.11 -14.69
N SER A 439 19.53 9.90 -13.97
CA SER A 439 19.24 11.29 -14.36
C SER A 439 20.48 12.15 -14.57
N GLY A 440 21.50 12.00 -13.72
CA GLY A 440 22.79 12.66 -13.92
C GLY A 440 23.56 12.16 -15.14
N GLU A 441 23.56 10.85 -15.39
CA GLU A 441 24.23 10.27 -16.57
C GLU A 441 23.57 10.71 -17.88
N TYR A 442 22.24 10.83 -17.91
CA TYR A 442 21.52 11.34 -19.06
C TYR A 442 21.84 12.81 -19.32
N GLU A 443 21.82 13.68 -18.30
CA GLU A 443 22.19 15.09 -18.44
C GLU A 443 23.61 15.26 -19.02
N ASP A 444 24.58 14.50 -18.48
CA ASP A 444 25.97 14.53 -18.94
C ASP A 444 26.10 14.02 -20.39
N TRP A 445 25.35 12.97 -20.76
CA TRP A 445 25.33 12.43 -22.11
C TRP A 445 24.72 13.40 -23.12
N VAL A 446 23.61 14.07 -22.78
CA VAL A 446 23.00 15.11 -23.62
C VAL A 446 23.98 16.25 -23.87
N ASP A 447 24.67 16.72 -22.83
CA ASP A 447 25.73 17.72 -22.95
C ASP A 447 26.84 17.25 -23.90
N ASP A 448 27.30 16.01 -23.77
CA ASP A 448 28.36 15.46 -24.62
C ASP A 448 27.95 15.33 -26.09
N VAL A 449 26.72 14.90 -26.36
CA VAL A 449 26.18 14.75 -27.72
C VAL A 449 25.99 16.11 -28.39
N VAL A 450 25.43 17.09 -27.69
CA VAL A 450 25.24 18.47 -28.19
C VAL A 450 26.59 19.10 -28.56
N ASP A 451 27.60 18.88 -27.74
CA ASP A 451 28.92 19.45 -27.95
C ASP A 451 29.72 18.78 -29.09
N GLN A 452 29.50 17.49 -29.39
CA GLN A 452 30.34 16.73 -30.34
C GLN A 452 29.71 16.44 -31.71
N ALA A 453 28.38 16.35 -31.79
CA ALA A 453 27.70 15.90 -32.99
C ALA A 453 27.68 16.98 -34.08
N THR A 454 28.32 16.69 -35.22
CA THR A 454 28.39 17.57 -36.40
C THR A 454 27.93 16.83 -37.65
N ALA A 455 27.28 17.55 -38.58
CA ALA A 455 26.91 17.01 -39.89
C ALA A 455 28.06 17.08 -40.92
N ALA A 456 29.15 17.80 -40.60
CA ALA A 456 30.28 17.99 -41.50
C ALA A 456 30.97 16.66 -41.83
N GLN A 457 31.19 16.43 -43.13
CA GLN A 457 31.91 15.26 -43.65
C GLN A 457 33.34 15.61 -44.06
N THR A 458 33.63 16.88 -44.31
CA THR A 458 34.95 17.37 -44.75
C THR A 458 35.54 18.41 -43.80
N ILE A 459 36.87 18.56 -43.82
CA ILE A 459 37.59 19.59 -43.06
C ILE A 459 37.12 21.01 -43.45
N GLU A 460 36.76 21.22 -44.72
CA GLU A 460 36.26 22.50 -45.22
C GLU A 460 34.87 22.82 -44.66
N GLU A 461 33.96 21.84 -44.65
CA GLU A 461 32.64 21.96 -44.02
C GLU A 461 32.74 22.19 -42.51
N LEU A 462 33.61 21.45 -41.82
CA LEU A 462 33.85 21.60 -40.38
C LEU A 462 34.40 22.99 -40.06
N HIS A 463 35.32 23.51 -40.88
CA HIS A 463 35.83 24.86 -40.73
C HIS A 463 34.77 25.93 -40.99
N ALA A 464 33.90 25.73 -41.98
CA ALA A 464 32.77 26.62 -42.24
C ALA A 464 31.76 26.63 -41.07
N GLU A 465 31.44 25.46 -40.49
CA GLU A 465 30.58 25.35 -39.30
C GLU A 465 31.20 26.12 -38.12
N ILE A 466 32.50 25.98 -37.87
CA ILE A 466 33.20 26.70 -36.79
C ILE A 466 33.12 28.23 -36.98
N ILE A 467 33.21 28.74 -38.21
CA ILE A 467 33.08 30.18 -38.48
C ILE A 467 31.67 30.67 -38.14
N ILE A 468 30.64 29.91 -38.53
CA ILE A 468 29.25 30.24 -38.20
C ILE A 468 29.06 30.24 -36.67
N LEU A 469 29.56 29.22 -35.97
CA LEU A 469 29.48 29.13 -34.51
C LEU A 469 30.21 30.28 -33.80
N LYS A 470 31.29 30.84 -34.36
CA LYS A 470 31.97 32.03 -33.81
C LYS A 470 31.09 33.27 -33.85
N ASP A 471 30.40 33.49 -34.97
CA ASP A 471 29.49 34.62 -35.13
C ASP A 471 28.29 34.50 -34.18
N LEU A 472 27.70 33.29 -34.11
CA LEU A 472 26.60 33.00 -33.19
C LEU A 472 27.02 33.12 -31.71
N GLU A 473 28.25 32.70 -31.35
CA GLU A 473 28.78 32.87 -29.97
C GLU A 473 28.88 34.36 -29.62
N ALA A 474 29.36 35.20 -30.54
CA ALA A 474 29.50 36.63 -30.31
C ALA A 474 28.13 37.30 -30.11
N LYS A 475 27.14 36.93 -30.93
CA LYS A 475 25.76 37.43 -30.80
C LYS A 475 25.10 36.97 -29.51
N ALA A 476 25.22 35.69 -29.16
CA ALA A 476 24.71 35.16 -27.90
C ALA A 476 25.35 35.84 -26.67
N CYS A 477 26.67 36.07 -26.73
CA CYS A 477 27.39 36.81 -25.69
C CYS A 477 26.87 38.24 -25.51
N ASN A 478 26.57 38.94 -26.61
CA ASN A 478 26.02 40.30 -26.57
C ASN A 478 24.63 40.33 -25.88
N VAL A 479 23.75 39.37 -26.20
CA VAL A 479 22.41 39.27 -25.56
C VAL A 479 22.55 38.99 -24.06
N VAL A 480 23.45 38.09 -23.66
CA VAL A 480 23.72 37.82 -22.23
C VAL A 480 24.23 39.08 -21.53
N GLN A 481 25.14 39.82 -22.16
CA GLN A 481 25.73 41.04 -21.59
C GLN A 481 24.77 42.23 -21.54
N SER A 482 23.78 42.30 -22.44
CA SER A 482 22.80 43.39 -22.44
C SER A 482 21.87 43.32 -21.23
N GLY A 483 21.71 42.13 -20.62
CA GLY A 483 20.88 41.91 -19.43
C GLY A 483 19.38 41.98 -19.70
N ASN A 484 18.99 42.28 -20.95
CA ASN A 484 17.62 42.46 -21.43
C ASN A 484 17.00 41.11 -21.83
N ASP A 485 16.95 40.20 -20.88
CA ASP A 485 16.28 38.90 -21.03
C ASP A 485 14.78 39.07 -20.72
N LYS A 486 13.95 39.02 -21.76
CA LYS A 486 12.50 39.22 -21.63
C LYS A 486 11.80 38.12 -20.85
N LYS A 487 12.31 36.89 -20.95
CA LYS A 487 11.77 35.74 -20.21
C LYS A 487 12.05 35.89 -18.71
N TRP A 488 13.23 36.39 -18.36
CA TRP A 488 13.55 36.76 -16.97
C TRP A 488 12.69 37.93 -16.48
N GLU A 489 12.47 38.96 -17.29
CA GLU A 489 11.62 40.10 -16.90
C GLU A 489 10.21 39.64 -16.54
N GLU A 490 9.62 38.76 -17.36
CA GLU A 490 8.32 38.15 -17.10
C GLU A 490 8.34 37.32 -15.80
N LEU A 491 9.34 36.45 -15.61
CA LEU A 491 9.51 35.71 -14.36
C LEU A 491 9.65 36.66 -13.15
N SER A 492 10.41 37.73 -13.28
CA SER A 492 10.63 38.70 -12.22
C SER A 492 9.35 39.45 -11.85
N SER A 493 8.54 39.84 -12.84
CA SER A 493 7.22 40.43 -12.59
C SER A 493 6.30 39.42 -11.91
N LEU A 494 6.25 38.16 -12.38
CA LEU A 494 5.49 37.11 -11.73
C LEU A 494 5.88 36.93 -10.25
N LEU A 495 7.18 36.95 -9.94
CA LEU A 495 7.71 36.81 -8.57
C LEU A 495 7.45 38.01 -7.64
N GLN A 496 7.10 39.18 -8.18
CA GLN A 496 6.93 40.42 -7.42
C GLN A 496 5.47 40.86 -7.35
N ASP A 497 4.77 40.85 -8.48
CA ASP A 497 3.50 41.53 -8.69
C ASP A 497 2.28 40.60 -8.56
N THR A 498 2.49 39.28 -8.54
CA THR A 498 1.41 38.29 -8.48
C THR A 498 0.93 38.08 -7.04
N PRO A 499 -0.35 38.38 -6.70
CA PRO A 499 -0.88 38.23 -5.34
C PRO A 499 -0.76 36.81 -4.78
N GLU A 500 -0.92 35.79 -5.63
CA GLU A 500 -0.84 34.37 -5.28
C GLU A 500 0.54 33.96 -4.73
N MET A 501 1.59 34.74 -5.01
CA MET A 501 2.95 34.50 -4.48
C MET A 501 3.06 34.78 -2.98
N TYR A 502 2.03 35.41 -2.39
CA TYR A 502 2.00 35.79 -0.98
C TYR A 502 0.84 35.11 -0.25
N THR A 503 1.01 34.92 1.05
CA THR A 503 -0.05 34.49 1.95
C THR A 503 -0.99 35.68 2.24
N PRO A 504 -2.21 35.44 2.75
CA PRO A 504 -3.10 36.53 3.20
C PRO A 504 -2.45 37.44 4.26
N THR A 505 -1.45 36.93 4.99
CA THR A 505 -0.66 37.66 5.99
C THR A 505 0.53 38.43 5.39
N GLY A 506 0.75 38.36 4.08
CA GLY A 506 1.80 39.10 3.35
C GLY A 506 3.18 38.42 3.31
N SER A 507 3.34 37.22 3.86
CA SER A 507 4.59 36.44 3.71
C SER A 507 4.62 35.75 2.35
N ARG A 508 5.81 35.57 1.75
CA ARG A 508 5.92 34.80 0.50
C ARG A 508 5.52 33.33 0.73
N ARG A 509 4.97 32.68 -0.29
CA ARG A 509 4.73 31.22 -0.33
C ARG A 509 5.95 30.50 -0.92
N LYS A 510 6.07 29.20 -0.63
CA LYS A 510 7.12 28.36 -1.24
C LYS A 510 6.80 28.12 -2.72
N LEU A 511 7.82 28.23 -3.56
CA LEU A 511 7.72 28.17 -5.02
C LEU A 511 8.71 27.16 -5.59
N ILE A 512 8.28 26.44 -6.63
CA ILE A 512 9.14 25.55 -7.41
C ILE A 512 9.26 26.06 -8.83
N ILE A 513 10.48 26.08 -9.36
CA ILE A 513 10.77 26.47 -10.74
C ILE A 513 11.42 25.29 -11.45
N PHE A 514 10.79 24.81 -12.51
CA PHE A 514 11.31 23.75 -13.36
C PHE A 514 11.97 24.31 -14.62
N THR A 515 13.15 23.79 -14.93
CA THR A 515 13.89 24.05 -16.17
C THR A 515 14.41 22.74 -16.78
N GLU A 516 14.68 22.71 -18.07
CA GLU A 516 15.23 21.53 -18.73
C GLU A 516 16.76 21.42 -18.62
N HIS A 517 17.45 22.53 -18.35
CA HIS A 517 18.90 22.61 -18.53
C HIS A 517 19.63 23.14 -17.30
N ARG A 518 20.77 22.52 -16.99
CA ARG A 518 21.62 22.90 -15.84
C ARG A 518 22.19 24.32 -15.97
N ASP A 519 22.51 24.76 -17.19
CA ASP A 519 23.00 26.12 -17.43
C ASP A 519 21.91 27.17 -17.12
N THR A 520 20.66 26.92 -17.53
CA THR A 520 19.52 27.76 -17.17
C THR A 520 19.26 27.74 -15.67
N LEU A 521 19.38 26.59 -15.00
CA LEU A 521 19.24 26.50 -13.54
C LEU A 521 20.25 27.41 -12.82
N LYS A 522 21.52 27.39 -13.23
CA LYS A 522 22.56 28.26 -12.63
C LYS A 522 22.27 29.73 -12.88
N TYR A 523 21.87 30.07 -14.11
CA TYR A 523 21.45 31.41 -14.48
C TYR A 523 20.30 31.92 -13.59
N LEU A 524 19.26 31.10 -13.40
CA LEU A 524 18.13 31.44 -12.53
C LEU A 524 18.55 31.55 -11.06
N LEU A 525 19.44 30.69 -10.59
CA LEU A 525 19.96 30.77 -9.22
C LEU A 525 20.61 32.14 -8.97
N ASP A 526 21.49 32.60 -9.87
CA ASP A 526 22.17 33.88 -9.73
C ASP A 526 21.18 35.06 -9.79
N ARG A 527 20.24 35.05 -10.74
CA ARG A 527 19.25 36.12 -10.94
C ARG A 527 18.26 36.22 -9.78
N ILE A 528 17.72 35.09 -9.31
CA ILE A 528 16.79 35.05 -8.19
C ILE A 528 17.51 35.38 -6.87
N THR A 529 18.77 34.96 -6.71
CA THR A 529 19.59 35.38 -5.56
C THR A 529 19.75 36.90 -5.52
N GLY A 530 20.05 37.52 -6.67
CA GLY A 530 20.14 38.97 -6.80
C GLY A 530 18.81 39.67 -6.48
N LEU A 531 17.68 39.08 -6.89
CA LEU A 531 16.33 39.60 -6.66
C LEU A 531 15.91 39.55 -5.18
N LEU A 532 16.15 38.42 -4.52
CA LEU A 532 15.74 38.18 -3.14
C LEU A 532 16.75 38.72 -2.12
N GLY A 533 18.00 38.93 -2.53
CA GLY A 533 19.10 39.39 -1.66
C GLY A 533 19.51 38.38 -0.58
N LYS A 534 19.02 37.13 -0.65
CA LYS A 534 19.27 36.07 0.33
C LYS A 534 19.58 34.75 -0.38
N PRO A 535 20.85 34.34 -0.49
CA PRO A 535 21.22 33.07 -1.13
C PRO A 535 20.68 31.86 -0.37
N GLU A 536 20.61 31.94 0.96
CA GLU A 536 20.08 30.90 1.87
C GLU A 536 18.60 30.57 1.58
N ALA A 537 17.86 31.46 0.90
CA ALA A 537 16.44 31.28 0.61
C ALA A 537 16.16 30.38 -0.61
N ILE A 538 17.20 29.92 -1.30
CA ILE A 538 17.09 29.18 -2.57
C ILE A 538 17.87 27.88 -2.46
N VAL A 539 17.25 26.78 -2.86
CA VAL A 539 17.91 25.48 -3.02
C VAL A 539 17.78 24.99 -4.45
N THR A 540 18.70 24.10 -4.85
CA THR A 540 18.70 23.55 -6.21
C THR A 540 18.83 22.03 -6.19
N ILE A 541 18.21 21.39 -7.18
CA ILE A 541 18.28 19.94 -7.40
C ILE A 541 18.49 19.69 -8.91
N HIS A 542 19.57 19.01 -9.28
CA HIS A 542 19.86 18.63 -10.67
C HIS A 542 20.39 17.19 -10.77
N GLY A 543 20.55 16.66 -11.98
CA GLY A 543 20.88 15.24 -12.20
C GLY A 543 22.19 14.84 -11.50
N GLY A 544 23.19 15.73 -11.53
CA GLY A 544 24.46 15.54 -10.83
C GLY A 544 24.47 15.80 -9.30
N THR A 545 23.35 16.09 -8.65
CA THR A 545 23.30 16.27 -7.18
C THR A 545 23.38 14.93 -6.47
N ASN A 546 24.34 14.74 -5.56
CA ASN A 546 24.51 13.49 -4.81
C ASN A 546 23.28 13.19 -3.92
N ARG A 547 23.02 11.91 -3.61
CA ARG A 547 21.87 11.43 -2.81
C ARG A 547 21.73 12.16 -1.47
N ASP A 548 22.81 12.25 -0.70
CA ASP A 548 22.77 12.88 0.63
C ASP A 548 22.46 14.38 0.53
N GLU A 549 23.03 15.06 -0.46
CA GLU A 549 22.82 16.48 -0.72
C GLU A 549 21.41 16.75 -1.25
N ARG A 550 20.91 15.89 -2.14
CA ARG A 550 19.54 15.94 -2.65
C ARG A 550 18.55 15.78 -1.50
N ARG A 551 18.75 14.79 -0.62
CA ARG A 551 17.91 14.58 0.57
C ARG A 551 17.96 15.79 1.50
N LYS A 552 19.16 16.34 1.74
CA LYS A 552 19.33 17.57 2.53
C LYS A 552 18.55 18.74 1.94
N ASN A 553 18.70 19.01 0.64
CA ASN A 553 18.03 20.13 -0.02
C ASN A 553 16.50 19.97 -0.03
N GLN A 554 16.01 18.73 -0.15
CA GLN A 554 14.57 18.44 -0.01
C GLN A 554 14.07 18.70 1.40
N GLU A 555 14.77 18.23 2.43
CA GLU A 555 14.39 18.45 3.83
C GLU A 555 14.45 19.94 4.21
N GLU A 556 15.48 20.66 3.76
CA GLU A 556 15.57 22.12 3.89
C GLU A 556 14.36 22.81 3.24
N PHE A 557 14.06 22.48 1.98
CA PHE A 557 12.90 23.06 1.31
C PHE A 557 11.57 22.73 2.01
N ARG A 558 11.42 21.53 2.59
CA ARG A 558 10.18 21.12 3.24
C ARG A 558 9.98 21.78 4.59
N ASN A 559 11.02 21.83 5.41
CA ASN A 559 10.89 22.17 6.83
C ASN A 559 11.45 23.55 7.19
N ASN A 560 12.43 24.08 6.44
CA ASN A 560 13.03 25.37 6.75
C ASN A 560 12.14 26.51 6.22
N PRO A 561 11.60 27.39 7.07
CA PRO A 561 10.76 28.51 6.63
C PRO A 561 11.52 29.59 5.85
N ASP A 562 12.85 29.68 6.02
CA ASP A 562 13.67 30.68 5.31
C ASP A 562 13.94 30.29 3.85
N VAL A 563 13.83 29.00 3.53
CA VAL A 563 13.99 28.47 2.17
C VAL A 563 12.68 28.60 1.41
N MET A 564 12.64 29.46 0.40
CA MET A 564 11.42 29.87 -0.31
C MET A 564 11.33 29.35 -1.74
N VAL A 565 12.46 29.13 -2.41
CA VAL A 565 12.49 28.75 -3.83
C VAL A 565 13.31 27.48 -4.02
N LEU A 566 12.74 26.51 -4.74
CA LEU A 566 13.46 25.34 -5.24
C LEU A 566 13.53 25.41 -6.76
N ILE A 567 14.74 25.41 -7.32
CA ILE A 567 14.95 25.31 -8.77
C ILE A 567 15.40 23.89 -9.09
N ALA A 568 14.69 23.21 -9.99
CA ALA A 568 14.97 21.82 -10.34
C ALA A 568 15.06 21.59 -11.85
N THR A 569 15.95 20.68 -12.26
CA THR A 569 15.92 20.13 -13.63
C THR A 569 14.91 18.98 -13.74
N ASP A 570 14.40 18.73 -14.95
CA ASP A 570 13.47 17.61 -15.21
C ASP A 570 13.95 16.27 -14.67
N ALA A 571 15.20 15.92 -15.00
CA ALA A 571 15.77 14.63 -14.65
C ALA A 571 15.90 14.44 -13.12
N ALA A 572 15.98 15.52 -12.36
CA ALA A 572 16.22 15.50 -10.92
C ALA A 572 14.97 15.78 -10.07
N GLY A 573 13.93 16.34 -10.68
CA GLY A 573 12.63 16.54 -10.06
C GLY A 573 11.69 15.33 -10.15
N GLU A 574 12.02 14.34 -10.99
CA GLU A 574 11.32 13.07 -11.00
C GLU A 574 11.49 12.31 -9.68
N GLY A 575 10.42 11.68 -9.21
CA GLY A 575 10.36 10.94 -7.93
C GLY A 575 10.26 11.79 -6.66
N VAL A 576 10.44 13.12 -6.72
CA VAL A 576 10.48 13.95 -5.50
C VAL A 576 9.08 14.31 -4.99
N ASN A 577 8.89 14.27 -3.66
CA ASN A 577 7.69 14.70 -2.95
C ASN A 577 7.82 16.18 -2.52
N LEU A 578 7.10 17.08 -3.19
CA LEU A 578 7.25 18.54 -3.04
C LEU A 578 5.95 19.26 -2.62
N GLN A 579 5.00 18.55 -2.02
CA GLN A 579 3.68 19.07 -1.66
C GLN A 579 3.67 20.23 -0.63
N ASN A 580 4.80 20.53 0.00
CA ASN A 580 4.97 21.71 0.86
C ASN A 580 4.87 23.04 0.07
N ALA A 581 5.01 22.99 -1.25
CA ALA A 581 4.75 24.12 -2.13
C ALA A 581 3.45 23.89 -2.91
N ASN A 582 2.69 24.96 -3.11
CA ASN A 582 1.49 24.99 -3.93
C ASN A 582 1.64 25.89 -5.17
N LEU A 583 2.81 26.49 -5.36
CA LEU A 583 3.14 27.33 -6.50
C LEU A 583 4.21 26.65 -7.36
N MET A 584 4.01 26.61 -8.67
CA MET A 584 4.94 26.04 -9.61
C MET A 584 5.05 26.88 -10.88
N ILE A 585 6.26 27.09 -11.36
CA ILE A 585 6.54 27.75 -12.64
C ILE A 585 7.29 26.76 -13.53
N ASN A 586 6.73 26.49 -14.71
CA ASN A 586 7.46 25.89 -15.81
C ASN A 586 8.18 27.02 -16.55
N TYR A 587 9.48 27.16 -16.29
CA TYR A 587 10.32 28.10 -17.03
C TYR A 587 10.52 27.60 -18.48
N ASP A 588 10.64 26.28 -18.66
CA ASP A 588 10.72 25.63 -19.96
C ASP A 588 9.60 24.59 -20.10
N LEU A 589 8.95 24.50 -21.26
CA LEU A 589 7.89 23.51 -21.51
C LEU A 589 8.46 22.23 -22.14
N PRO A 590 8.17 21.05 -21.57
CA PRO A 590 8.60 19.78 -22.15
C PRO A 590 7.82 19.47 -23.42
N TRP A 591 8.51 18.89 -24.39
CA TRP A 591 7.92 18.50 -25.69
C TRP A 591 7.06 17.23 -25.61
N ASN A 592 6.97 16.62 -24.42
CA ASN A 592 6.07 15.51 -24.12
C ASN A 592 4.97 15.99 -23.17
N PRO A 593 3.69 16.01 -23.59
CA PRO A 593 2.56 16.45 -22.76
C PRO A 593 2.46 15.73 -21.41
N ASN A 594 2.80 14.43 -21.36
CA ASN A 594 2.72 13.65 -20.13
C ASN A 594 3.65 14.21 -19.03
N ARG A 595 4.76 14.87 -19.41
CA ARG A 595 5.66 15.48 -18.45
C ARG A 595 5.09 16.71 -17.77
N LEU A 596 4.28 17.50 -18.47
CA LEU A 596 3.60 18.65 -17.85
C LEU A 596 2.77 18.18 -16.65
N GLU A 597 1.99 17.11 -16.85
CA GLU A 597 1.17 16.54 -15.79
C GLU A 597 2.02 15.88 -14.69
N GLN A 598 3.09 15.18 -15.04
CA GLN A 598 3.99 14.60 -14.04
C GLN A 598 4.67 15.66 -13.18
N ARG A 599 5.03 16.82 -13.73
CA ARG A 599 5.61 17.94 -12.99
C ARG A 599 4.58 18.57 -12.05
N PHE A 600 3.37 18.86 -12.55
CA PHE A 600 2.31 19.41 -11.71
C PHE A 600 1.88 18.43 -10.60
N GLY A 601 1.87 17.14 -10.94
CA GLY A 601 1.71 16.03 -10.01
C GLY A 601 2.81 15.91 -8.96
N ARG A 602 3.87 16.74 -8.93
CA ARG A 602 4.85 16.82 -7.80
C ARG A 602 4.34 17.67 -6.64
N ILE A 603 3.48 18.66 -6.92
CA ILE A 603 2.84 19.53 -5.93
C ILE A 603 1.38 19.13 -5.64
N HIS A 604 0.64 18.72 -6.68
CA HIS A 604 -0.74 18.28 -6.59
C HIS A 604 -0.80 16.80 -6.19
N ARG A 605 -0.41 16.52 -4.94
CA ARG A 605 -0.38 15.20 -4.30
C ARG A 605 -1.20 15.19 -3.02
N ILE A 606 -1.50 13.99 -2.53
CA ILE A 606 -2.09 13.79 -1.20
C ILE A 606 -1.28 14.54 -0.14
N GLY A 607 -1.99 15.28 0.72
CA GLY A 607 -1.41 16.13 1.77
C GLY A 607 -1.35 17.62 1.39
N GLN A 608 -1.60 17.97 0.13
CA GLN A 608 -1.77 19.36 -0.28
C GLN A 608 -3.14 19.89 0.16
N THR A 609 -3.16 21.02 0.85
CA THR A 609 -4.39 21.65 1.36
C THR A 609 -4.73 22.96 0.64
N GLU A 610 -3.76 23.57 -0.02
CA GLU A 610 -3.91 24.84 -0.70
C GLU A 610 -4.19 24.66 -2.20
N VAL A 611 -4.85 25.64 -2.81
CA VAL A 611 -5.02 25.69 -4.27
C VAL A 611 -3.65 25.68 -4.94
N CYS A 612 -3.48 24.81 -5.94
CA CYS A 612 -2.24 24.68 -6.68
C CYS A 612 -2.25 25.58 -7.92
N HIS A 613 -1.24 26.44 -8.04
CA HIS A 613 -1.08 27.36 -9.16
C HIS A 613 0.13 26.96 -10.01
N LEU A 614 -0.09 26.86 -11.32
CA LEU A 614 0.91 26.52 -12.32
C LEU A 614 1.02 27.64 -13.35
N TRP A 615 2.21 28.21 -13.53
CA TRP A 615 2.48 29.15 -14.62
C TRP A 615 3.38 28.51 -15.68
N ASN A 616 2.95 28.60 -16.94
CA ASN A 616 3.69 28.15 -18.11
C ASN A 616 4.22 29.39 -18.85
N ILE A 617 5.53 29.61 -18.85
CA ILE A 617 6.14 30.77 -19.54
C ILE A 617 6.34 30.42 -21.02
N VAL A 618 5.76 31.23 -21.92
CA VAL A 618 5.75 30.97 -23.37
C VAL A 618 6.14 32.22 -24.15
N ALA A 619 7.04 32.05 -25.12
CA ALA A 619 7.42 33.11 -26.06
C ALA A 619 6.47 33.11 -27.27
N ASN A 620 5.62 34.12 -27.42
CA ASN A 620 4.56 34.08 -28.44
C ASN A 620 5.08 34.15 -29.89
N GLU A 621 6.25 34.77 -30.07
CA GLU A 621 6.82 35.06 -31.39
C GLU A 621 7.68 33.92 -31.95
N THR A 622 7.97 32.89 -31.15
CA THR A 622 8.77 31.75 -31.61
C THR A 622 7.91 30.72 -32.34
N ARG A 623 8.54 29.93 -33.22
CA ARG A 623 7.86 28.89 -34.00
C ARG A 623 7.24 27.85 -33.07
N GLU A 624 7.99 27.37 -32.08
CA GLU A 624 7.51 26.46 -31.04
C GLU A 624 6.49 27.10 -30.09
N GLY A 625 6.67 28.37 -29.72
CA GLY A 625 5.78 29.06 -28.80
C GLY A 625 4.37 29.23 -29.34
N SER A 626 4.22 29.45 -30.65
CA SER A 626 2.90 29.47 -31.30
C SER A 626 2.15 28.13 -31.18
N VAL A 627 2.87 27.00 -31.26
CA VAL A 627 2.32 25.65 -31.08
C VAL A 627 1.91 25.44 -29.62
N PHE A 628 2.76 25.81 -28.66
CA PHE A 628 2.46 25.71 -27.24
C PHE A 628 1.30 26.60 -26.81
N GLN A 629 1.21 27.83 -27.33
CA GLN A 629 0.12 28.74 -27.02
C GLN A 629 -1.23 28.15 -27.44
N LYS A 630 -1.33 27.68 -28.70
CA LYS A 630 -2.55 27.05 -29.22
C LYS A 630 -2.93 25.81 -28.41
N LEU A 631 -1.95 24.98 -28.05
CA LEU A 631 -2.12 23.81 -27.21
C LEU A 631 -2.72 24.19 -25.83
N LEU A 632 -2.10 25.14 -25.12
CA LEU A 632 -2.51 25.55 -23.78
C LEU A 632 -3.88 26.26 -23.78
N GLU A 633 -4.16 27.11 -24.77
CA GLU A 633 -5.46 27.75 -24.93
C GLU A 633 -6.58 26.71 -25.11
N LYS A 634 -6.35 25.72 -25.98
CA LYS A 634 -7.34 24.66 -26.22
C LYS A 634 -7.53 23.77 -24.99
N LEU A 635 -6.46 23.46 -24.26
CA LEU A 635 -6.56 22.69 -23.01
C LEU A 635 -7.42 23.38 -21.97
N GLU A 636 -7.26 24.70 -21.78
CA GLU A 636 -8.06 25.44 -20.80
C GLU A 636 -9.55 25.50 -21.18
N ILE A 637 -9.86 25.63 -22.48
CA ILE A 637 -11.23 25.58 -23.00
C ILE A 637 -11.88 24.23 -22.70
N GLU A 638 -11.21 23.13 -23.07
CA GLU A 638 -11.75 21.77 -22.86
C GLU A 638 -11.86 21.44 -21.37
N ARG A 639 -10.89 21.89 -20.57
CA ARG A 639 -10.89 21.72 -19.12
C ARG A 639 -12.12 22.36 -18.48
N ALA A 640 -12.48 23.58 -18.89
CA ALA A 640 -13.68 24.25 -18.41
C ALA A 640 -14.97 23.51 -18.84
N ALA A 641 -14.98 22.94 -20.06
CA ALA A 641 -16.13 22.19 -20.58
C ALA A 641 -16.33 20.81 -19.92
N LEU A 642 -15.24 20.15 -19.52
CA LEU A 642 -15.23 18.77 -19.00
C LEU A 642 -14.98 18.69 -17.48
N GLY A 643 -15.10 19.81 -16.77
CA GLY A 643 -15.07 19.85 -15.30
C GLY A 643 -13.72 19.47 -14.69
N GLY A 644 -12.60 19.74 -15.38
CA GLY A 644 -11.25 19.48 -14.88
C GLY A 644 -10.60 18.20 -15.42
N ARG A 645 -11.36 17.20 -15.89
CA ARG A 645 -10.88 15.83 -16.25
C ARG A 645 -10.05 15.71 -17.53
N VAL A 646 -9.60 16.82 -18.11
CA VAL A 646 -8.92 16.85 -19.43
C VAL A 646 -7.45 16.48 -19.33
N PHE A 647 -6.81 16.83 -18.21
CA PHE A 647 -5.40 16.56 -18.04
C PHE A 647 -5.10 15.07 -17.85
N ASP A 648 -6.07 14.28 -17.40
CA ASP A 648 -5.89 12.85 -17.13
C ASP A 648 -5.92 12.01 -18.43
N ILE A 649 -6.42 12.61 -19.52
CA ILE A 649 -6.53 12.02 -20.86
C ILE A 649 -5.60 12.68 -21.87
N LEU A 650 -4.73 13.61 -21.43
CA LEU A 650 -3.79 14.34 -22.30
C LEU A 650 -2.86 13.42 -23.08
N GLY A 651 -2.36 12.36 -22.45
CA GLY A 651 -1.52 11.38 -23.13
C GLY A 651 -2.28 10.66 -24.25
N GLU A 652 -3.50 10.20 -23.95
CA GLU A 652 -4.36 9.46 -24.88
C GLU A 652 -4.84 10.35 -26.06
N ALA A 653 -5.05 11.65 -25.81
CA ALA A 653 -5.46 12.63 -26.81
C ALA A 653 -4.42 12.85 -27.92
N PHE A 654 -3.13 12.75 -27.58
CA PHE A 654 -2.01 12.96 -28.52
C PHE A 654 -1.42 11.66 -29.09
N ASP A 655 -2.04 10.50 -28.88
CA ASP A 655 -1.50 9.18 -29.30
C ASP A 655 -1.27 9.05 -30.82
N ASN A 656 -2.08 9.73 -31.64
CA ASN A 656 -1.96 9.69 -33.10
C ASN A 656 -1.07 10.80 -33.67
N VAL A 657 -0.65 11.76 -32.83
CA VAL A 657 0.09 12.95 -33.25
C VAL A 657 1.15 13.30 -32.20
N SER A 658 2.41 12.93 -32.47
CA SER A 658 3.55 13.27 -31.62
C SER A 658 3.76 14.79 -31.56
N LEU A 659 3.60 15.39 -30.38
CA LEU A 659 3.87 16.82 -30.17
C LEU A 659 5.32 17.18 -30.53
N LYS A 660 6.28 16.28 -30.24
CA LYS A 660 7.67 16.41 -30.67
C LYS A 660 7.78 16.57 -32.19
N ASP A 661 7.07 15.74 -32.95
CA ASP A 661 7.11 15.79 -34.41
C ASP A 661 6.44 17.07 -34.95
N LEU A 662 5.34 17.52 -34.34
CA LEU A 662 4.71 18.81 -34.65
C LEU A 662 5.66 19.99 -34.42
N LEU A 663 6.39 19.99 -33.30
CA LEU A 663 7.37 21.03 -32.97
C LEU A 663 8.55 21.02 -33.95
N ILE A 664 9.05 19.83 -34.32
CA ILE A 664 10.10 19.69 -35.34
C ILE A 664 9.61 20.22 -36.69
N ASP A 665 8.40 19.87 -37.11
CA ASP A 665 7.80 20.36 -38.36
C ASP A 665 7.62 21.88 -38.34
N ALA A 666 7.21 22.46 -37.20
CA ALA A 666 7.13 23.90 -37.02
C ALA A 666 8.50 24.58 -37.15
N ILE A 667 9.54 24.02 -36.53
CA ILE A 667 10.92 24.55 -36.62
C ILE A 667 11.44 24.48 -38.06
N ARG A 668 11.18 23.38 -38.79
CA ARG A 668 11.69 23.20 -40.15
C ARG A 668 10.93 24.01 -41.19
N TYR A 669 9.61 24.09 -41.07
CA TYR A 669 8.74 24.54 -42.15
C TYR A 669 7.62 25.52 -41.73
N GLY A 670 7.61 26.02 -40.49
CA GLY A 670 6.55 26.88 -39.94
C GLY A 670 6.30 28.21 -40.67
N GLU A 671 7.19 28.61 -41.58
CA GLU A 671 6.99 29.77 -42.47
C GLU A 671 5.94 29.51 -43.56
N ARG A 672 5.59 28.24 -43.83
CA ARG A 672 4.59 27.88 -44.84
C ARG A 672 3.17 27.91 -44.24
N PRO A 673 2.24 28.71 -44.78
CA PRO A 673 0.89 28.84 -44.23
C PRO A 673 0.11 27.51 -44.27
N GLU A 674 0.36 26.67 -45.26
CA GLU A 674 -0.24 25.32 -45.37
C GLU A 674 0.16 24.41 -44.20
N ILE A 675 1.41 24.50 -43.74
CA ILE A 675 1.91 23.66 -42.64
C ILE A 675 1.39 24.22 -41.31
N LYS A 676 1.35 25.54 -41.14
CA LYS A 676 0.74 26.16 -39.96
C LYS A 676 -0.73 25.74 -39.80
N ALA A 677 -1.52 25.79 -40.88
CA ALA A 677 -2.91 25.32 -40.86
C ALA A 677 -3.03 23.82 -40.53
N LYS A 678 -2.11 23.00 -41.03
CA LYS A 678 -2.05 21.55 -40.71
C LYS A 678 -1.74 21.30 -39.23
N LEU A 679 -0.80 22.06 -38.65
CA LEU A 679 -0.45 21.97 -37.23
C LEU A 679 -1.63 22.37 -36.34
N ASP A 680 -2.30 23.49 -36.68
CA ASP A 680 -3.48 23.97 -35.96
C ASP A 680 -4.62 22.93 -36.00
N GLN A 681 -4.89 22.36 -37.18
CA GLN A 681 -5.90 21.32 -37.35
C GLN A 681 -5.56 20.03 -36.57
N ALA A 682 -4.27 19.68 -36.48
CA ALA A 682 -3.83 18.52 -35.73
C ALA A 682 -4.05 18.69 -34.21
N ILE A 683 -3.77 19.88 -33.67
CA ILE A 683 -4.04 20.21 -32.26
C ILE A 683 -5.54 20.27 -31.99
N GLU A 684 -6.32 20.90 -32.89
CA GLU A 684 -7.78 21.00 -32.74
C GLU A 684 -8.46 19.63 -32.80
N GLY A 685 -7.99 18.72 -33.67
CA GLY A 685 -8.50 17.35 -33.74
C GLY A 685 -8.11 16.51 -32.54
N ALA A 686 -6.87 16.65 -32.02
CA ALA A 686 -6.41 15.92 -30.84
C ALA A 686 -7.21 16.30 -29.58
N LEU A 687 -7.58 17.58 -29.45
CA LEU A 687 -8.32 18.12 -28.31
C LEU A 687 -9.80 18.40 -28.63
N ASP A 688 -10.40 17.65 -29.56
CA ASP A 688 -11.81 17.79 -29.87
C ASP A 688 -12.70 17.31 -28.71
N THR A 689 -13.73 18.08 -28.36
CA THR A 689 -14.58 17.79 -27.19
C THR A 689 -15.30 16.45 -27.28
N GLU A 690 -15.79 16.05 -28.46
CA GLU A 690 -16.47 14.76 -28.62
C GLU A 690 -15.46 13.62 -28.58
N HIS A 691 -14.26 13.80 -29.16
CA HIS A 691 -13.17 12.85 -29.02
C HIS A 691 -12.77 12.63 -27.55
N LEU A 692 -12.57 13.72 -26.79
CA LEU A 692 -12.24 13.66 -25.36
C LEU A 692 -13.36 12.99 -24.55
N LYS A 693 -14.64 13.27 -24.86
CA LYS A 693 -15.78 12.58 -24.22
C LYS A 693 -15.82 11.09 -24.55
N GLU A 694 -15.48 10.69 -25.77
CA GLU A 694 -15.38 9.27 -26.14
C GLU A 694 -14.27 8.56 -25.36
N ILE A 695 -13.12 9.22 -25.18
CA ILE A 695 -12.03 8.72 -24.33
C ILE A 695 -12.50 8.57 -22.88
N LEU A 696 -13.14 9.61 -22.31
CA LEU A 696 -13.69 9.55 -20.96
C LEU A 696 -14.73 8.43 -20.80
N LYS A 697 -15.65 8.27 -21.76
CA LYS A 697 -16.64 7.17 -21.75
C LYS A 697 -15.99 5.79 -21.86
N ARG A 698 -14.88 5.67 -22.59
CA ARG A 698 -14.11 4.42 -22.67
C ARG A 698 -13.46 4.10 -21.33
N ASN A 699 -12.88 5.09 -20.66
CA ASN A 699 -12.21 4.97 -19.36
C ASN A 699 -13.22 4.71 -18.22
N ALA A 700 -14.42 5.29 -18.29
CA ALA A 700 -15.49 5.13 -17.30
C ALA A 700 -15.99 3.68 -17.08
N LEU A 701 -15.67 2.74 -17.96
CA LEU A 701 -16.00 1.31 -17.77
C LEU A 701 -15.07 0.60 -16.77
N VAL A 702 -13.98 1.24 -16.39
CA VAL A 702 -12.98 0.76 -15.43
C VAL A 702 -12.93 1.65 -14.19
N GLU A 703 -13.45 2.88 -14.28
CA GLU A 703 -13.49 3.83 -13.19
C GLU A 703 -14.45 3.35 -12.09
N GLU A 704 -13.89 3.03 -10.92
CA GLU A 704 -14.68 2.83 -9.72
C GLU A 704 -14.98 4.21 -9.10
N HIS A 705 -16.25 4.52 -8.88
CA HIS A 705 -16.64 5.69 -8.07
C HIS A 705 -16.84 5.26 -6.62
N MET A 706 -16.09 5.89 -5.72
CA MET A 706 -16.32 5.70 -4.29
C MET A 706 -17.46 6.61 -3.83
N GLY A 707 -18.69 6.09 -3.92
CA GLY A 707 -19.87 6.79 -3.41
C GLY A 707 -19.87 6.88 -1.88
N LEU A 708 -20.71 7.76 -1.33
CA LEU A 708 -20.87 7.91 0.13
C LEU A 708 -21.24 6.58 0.81
N GLU A 709 -22.07 5.74 0.18
CA GLU A 709 -22.42 4.39 0.69
C GLU A 709 -21.21 3.47 0.87
N GLN A 710 -20.27 3.47 -0.09
CA GLN A 710 -19.03 2.70 0.04
C GLN A 710 -18.10 3.30 1.09
N LEU A 711 -18.04 4.63 1.21
CA LEU A 711 -17.31 5.29 2.30
C LEU A 711 -17.85 4.86 3.69
N TYR A 712 -19.17 4.78 3.85
CA TYR A 712 -19.78 4.28 5.09
C TYR A 712 -19.39 2.82 5.34
N ALA A 713 -19.43 1.96 4.32
CA ALA A 713 -19.07 0.55 4.47
C ALA A 713 -17.59 0.38 4.89
N VAL A 714 -16.67 1.10 4.24
CA VAL A 714 -15.24 1.08 4.58
C VAL A 714 -15.02 1.61 6.00
N LYS A 715 -15.67 2.71 6.37
CA LYS A 715 -15.56 3.30 7.71
C LYS A 715 -16.11 2.37 8.79
N GLU A 716 -17.26 1.74 8.56
CA GLU A 716 -17.85 0.77 9.47
C GLU A 716 -16.96 -0.48 9.61
N GLU A 717 -16.35 -0.96 8.53
CA GLU A 717 -15.40 -2.08 8.58
C GLU A 717 -14.13 -1.72 9.37
N MET A 718 -13.61 -0.49 9.19
CA MET A 718 -12.50 0.03 9.99
C MET A 718 -12.86 0.16 11.46
N GLU A 719 -14.01 0.73 11.80
CA GLU A 719 -14.48 0.88 13.19
C GLU A 719 -14.66 -0.50 13.85
N LYS A 720 -15.18 -1.49 13.12
CA LYS A 720 -15.25 -2.88 13.57
C LYS A 720 -13.86 -3.51 13.75
N ALA A 721 -12.92 -3.25 12.84
CA ALA A 721 -11.54 -3.72 12.97
C ALA A 721 -10.84 -3.07 14.18
N GLU A 722 -11.07 -1.77 14.41
CA GLU A 722 -10.58 -1.03 15.57
C GLU A 722 -11.20 -1.49 16.89
N ALA A 723 -12.48 -1.88 16.88
CA ALA A 723 -13.13 -2.50 18.04
C ALA A 723 -12.56 -3.91 18.32
N ARG A 724 -12.17 -4.65 17.28
CA ARG A 724 -11.50 -5.97 17.37
C ARG A 724 -10.00 -5.86 17.68
N LYS A 725 -9.45 -4.65 17.71
CA LYS A 725 -8.02 -4.36 17.83
C LYS A 725 -7.45 -4.81 19.16
N LEU A 726 -6.19 -5.22 19.12
CA LEU A 726 -5.30 -5.13 20.29
C LEU A 726 -4.96 -3.64 20.49
N GLN A 727 -5.77 -2.94 21.27
CA GLN A 727 -5.58 -1.51 21.46
C GLN A 727 -4.17 -1.22 22.01
N PRO A 728 -3.52 -0.10 21.61
CA PRO A 728 -2.16 0.25 22.02
C PRO A 728 -1.87 0.08 23.51
N TYR A 729 -2.84 0.47 24.35
CA TYR A 729 -2.74 0.33 25.79
C TYR A 729 -2.73 -1.13 26.26
N PHE A 730 -3.51 -2.02 25.65
CA PHE A 730 -3.46 -3.47 25.95
C PHE A 730 -2.12 -4.08 25.52
N ILE A 731 -1.60 -3.71 24.35
CA ILE A 731 -0.27 -4.16 23.88
C ILE A 731 0.80 -3.69 24.85
N ARG A 732 0.75 -2.42 25.28
CA ARG A 732 1.69 -1.87 26.25
C ARG A 732 1.61 -2.59 27.59
N ALA A 733 0.42 -2.79 28.12
CA ALA A 733 0.21 -3.46 29.40
C ALA A 733 0.79 -4.89 29.35
N PHE A 734 0.44 -5.66 28.33
CA PHE A 734 1.00 -7.00 28.10
C PHE A 734 2.53 -6.97 27.95
N PHE A 735 3.06 -6.11 27.08
CA PHE A 735 4.50 -6.03 26.82
C PHE A 735 5.27 -5.71 28.10
N THR A 736 4.80 -4.74 28.88
CA THR A 736 5.45 -4.31 30.12
C THR A 736 5.55 -5.46 31.10
N GLU A 737 4.46 -6.19 31.31
CA GLU A 737 4.41 -7.33 32.23
C GLU A 737 5.26 -8.50 31.71
N ALA A 738 5.04 -8.91 30.46
CA ALA A 738 5.76 -10.02 29.84
C ALA A 738 7.27 -9.78 29.78
N PHE A 739 7.69 -8.55 29.46
CA PHE A 739 9.10 -8.17 29.41
C PHE A 739 9.73 -8.21 30.80
N LYS A 740 9.01 -7.73 31.82
CA LYS A 740 9.45 -7.78 33.23
C LYS A 740 9.62 -9.22 33.74
N THR A 741 8.67 -10.10 33.42
CA THR A 741 8.73 -11.54 33.80
C THR A 741 9.95 -12.24 33.18
N LEU A 742 10.38 -11.81 31.99
CA LEU A 742 11.57 -12.32 31.32
C LEU A 742 12.88 -11.63 31.77
N GLY A 743 12.82 -10.78 32.79
CA GLY A 743 13.98 -10.08 33.36
C GLY A 743 14.39 -8.80 32.63
N GLY A 744 13.54 -8.27 31.74
CA GLY A 744 13.72 -6.97 31.09
C GLY A 744 13.15 -5.82 31.93
N ASP A 745 13.62 -4.60 31.69
CA ASP A 745 13.09 -3.38 32.30
C ASP A 745 13.01 -2.27 31.25
N MET A 746 11.94 -1.46 31.29
CA MET A 746 11.76 -0.32 30.41
C MET A 746 11.44 0.93 31.25
N ARG A 747 12.02 2.07 30.88
CA ARG A 747 11.91 3.30 31.66
C ARG A 747 11.25 4.40 30.85
N SER A 748 10.32 5.12 31.46
CA SER A 748 9.72 6.30 30.84
C SER A 748 10.79 7.39 30.70
N ARG A 749 10.98 7.87 29.47
CA ARG A 749 11.93 8.95 29.17
C ARG A 749 11.18 10.24 28.84
N GLU A 750 10.06 10.11 28.15
CA GLU A 750 9.15 11.19 27.76
C GLU A 750 7.72 10.63 27.83
N PRO A 751 6.67 11.48 27.91
CA PRO A 751 5.28 11.01 27.90
C PRO A 751 5.02 10.09 26.69
N GLY A 752 4.68 8.82 26.98
CA GLY A 752 4.39 7.77 25.99
C GLY A 752 5.60 7.18 25.24
N ARG A 753 6.84 7.59 25.54
CA ARG A 753 8.08 7.03 24.96
C ARG A 753 8.99 6.46 26.05
N PHE A 754 9.46 5.23 25.84
CA PHE A 754 10.24 4.47 26.82
C PHE A 754 11.62 4.10 26.29
N GLU A 755 12.60 3.91 27.18
CA GLU A 755 13.95 3.43 26.87
C GLU A 755 14.13 2.02 27.43
N ILE A 756 14.76 1.13 26.63
CA ILE A 756 15.20 -0.20 27.07
C ILE A 756 16.72 -0.23 27.05
N THR A 757 17.35 -0.21 28.22
CA THR A 757 18.81 -0.19 28.34
C THR A 757 19.43 -1.57 28.11
N HIS A 758 18.69 -2.64 28.40
CA HIS A 758 19.15 -4.02 28.25
C HIS A 758 18.00 -4.95 27.89
N VAL A 759 18.19 -5.73 26.82
CA VAL A 759 17.30 -6.84 26.45
C VAL A 759 17.91 -8.18 26.88
N PRO A 760 17.20 -8.96 27.73
CA PRO A 760 17.63 -10.28 28.19
C PRO A 760 18.12 -11.21 27.07
N ALA A 761 19.10 -12.05 27.39
CA ALA A 761 19.68 -12.99 26.41
C ALA A 761 18.68 -14.03 25.90
N THR A 762 17.77 -14.50 26.77
CA THR A 762 16.71 -15.47 26.43
C THR A 762 15.82 -14.98 25.29
N ILE A 763 15.43 -13.70 25.31
CA ILE A 763 14.63 -13.08 24.24
C ILE A 763 15.42 -13.00 22.94
N ARG A 764 16.68 -12.56 23.01
CA ARG A 764 17.56 -12.44 21.83
C ARG A 764 17.92 -13.78 21.21
N GLU A 765 18.05 -14.83 22.02
CA GLU A 765 18.30 -16.19 21.55
C GLU A 765 17.05 -16.80 20.93
N ARG A 766 15.86 -16.53 21.50
CA ARG A 766 14.61 -17.01 20.91
C ARG A 766 14.38 -16.42 19.52
N ASP A 767 14.59 -15.12 19.36
CA ASP A 767 14.53 -14.44 18.05
C ASP A 767 15.46 -15.08 17.01
N ARG A 768 16.62 -15.61 17.39
CA ARG A 768 17.49 -16.34 16.44
C ARG A 768 16.92 -17.67 15.97
N VAL A 769 16.00 -18.26 16.74
CA VAL A 769 15.37 -19.55 16.43
C VAL A 769 14.08 -19.34 15.63
N ILE A 770 13.27 -18.34 16.01
CA ILE A 770 11.95 -18.08 15.41
C ILE A 770 11.96 -16.95 14.38
N GLY A 771 12.98 -16.10 14.39
CA GLY A 771 13.06 -14.89 13.59
C GLY A 771 13.17 -15.21 12.12
N GLU A 772 12.08 -14.99 11.40
CA GLU A 772 12.04 -15.08 9.94
C GLU A 772 12.46 -13.77 9.27
N THR A 773 12.48 -12.67 10.02
CA THR A 773 12.88 -11.33 9.58
C THR A 773 14.37 -11.09 9.79
N ARG A 774 14.98 -10.27 8.92
CA ARG A 774 16.41 -9.91 9.01
C ARG A 774 16.72 -8.86 10.07
N THR A 775 15.71 -8.36 10.79
CA THR A 775 15.86 -7.34 11.82
C THR A 775 15.95 -8.03 13.19
N PRO A 776 17.17 -8.29 13.72
CA PRO A 776 17.30 -9.03 14.95
C PRO A 776 16.87 -8.19 16.15
N VAL A 777 16.47 -8.85 17.23
CA VAL A 777 16.25 -8.18 18.51
C VAL A 777 17.56 -7.54 19.00
N LEU A 778 17.52 -6.22 19.17
CA LEU A 778 18.68 -5.43 19.60
C LEU A 778 19.02 -5.68 21.07
N LYS A 779 20.26 -5.38 21.46
CA LYS A 779 20.71 -5.44 22.87
C LYS A 779 20.09 -4.34 23.74
N LYS A 780 19.71 -3.22 23.12
CA LYS A 780 19.13 -2.03 23.74
C LYS A 780 18.30 -1.26 22.69
N TYR A 781 17.29 -0.54 23.14
CA TYR A 781 16.44 0.33 22.32
C TYR A 781 16.43 1.73 22.92
N GLU A 782 16.81 2.74 22.13
CA GLU A 782 17.01 4.11 22.63
C GLU A 782 15.69 4.83 22.93
N ARG A 783 14.68 4.63 22.07
CA ARG A 783 13.27 4.96 22.32
C ARG A 783 12.38 3.87 21.71
N ILE A 784 11.34 3.49 22.45
CA ILE A 784 10.22 2.68 21.98
C ILE A 784 8.90 3.42 22.28
N CYS A 785 7.86 3.13 21.51
CA CYS A 785 6.52 3.64 21.71
C CYS A 785 5.47 2.59 21.33
N PHE A 786 4.22 2.81 21.72
CA PHE A 786 3.09 1.93 21.41
C PHE A 786 2.02 2.63 20.55
N GLU A 787 2.17 3.94 20.35
CA GLU A 787 1.24 4.79 19.61
C GLU A 787 1.96 5.45 18.43
N LYS A 788 1.31 5.53 17.27
CA LYS A 788 1.92 5.99 16.00
C LYS A 788 2.36 7.45 16.02
N ASN A 789 1.52 8.32 16.57
CA ASN A 789 1.79 9.75 16.77
C ASN A 789 3.06 10.01 17.59
N LEU A 790 3.56 9.02 18.33
CA LEU A 790 4.77 9.10 19.13
C LEU A 790 6.01 8.52 18.43
N ILE A 791 5.95 8.05 17.19
CA ILE A 791 7.14 7.54 16.47
C ILE A 791 8.08 8.69 16.10
N ARG A 792 7.53 9.78 15.54
CA ARG A 792 8.27 10.99 15.15
C ARG A 792 7.78 12.18 15.95
N GLN A 793 8.68 12.83 16.70
CA GLN A 793 8.44 14.09 17.38
C GLN A 793 9.49 15.10 16.92
N HIS A 794 9.09 16.35 16.74
CA HIS A 794 9.98 17.42 16.26
C HIS A 794 11.25 17.51 17.13
N ASN A 795 12.43 17.56 16.47
CA ASN A 795 13.75 17.64 17.11
C ASN A 795 14.10 16.48 18.07
N LYS A 796 13.43 15.33 17.96
CA LYS A 796 13.74 14.14 18.75
C LYS A 796 14.03 12.94 17.84
N PRO A 797 14.93 12.04 18.27
CA PRO A 797 15.19 10.80 17.53
C PRO A 797 13.95 9.91 17.49
N MET A 798 13.92 9.06 16.47
CA MET A 798 12.80 8.17 16.17
C MET A 798 12.63 7.12 17.27
N ALA A 799 11.39 6.79 17.59
CA ALA A 799 11.05 5.71 18.51
C ALA A 799 10.58 4.48 17.72
N ASP A 800 11.01 3.28 18.12
CA ASP A 800 10.54 2.04 17.51
C ASP A 800 9.11 1.74 17.99
N LEU A 801 8.20 1.45 17.07
CA LEU A 801 6.81 1.10 17.39
C LEU A 801 6.73 -0.39 17.77
N ILE A 802 6.38 -0.69 19.02
CA ILE A 802 6.13 -2.05 19.45
C ILE A 802 4.71 -2.46 19.06
N HIS A 803 4.61 -3.45 18.18
CA HIS A 803 3.35 -4.04 17.71
C HIS A 803 3.50 -5.57 17.58
N PRO A 804 2.43 -6.37 17.37
CA PRO A 804 2.52 -7.84 17.40
C PRO A 804 3.46 -8.47 16.36
N GLY A 805 3.80 -7.74 15.29
CA GLY A 805 4.76 -8.17 14.27
C GLY A 805 6.19 -7.70 14.48
N HIS A 806 6.46 -6.89 15.52
CA HIS A 806 7.82 -6.43 15.84
C HIS A 806 8.65 -7.61 16.40
N PRO A 807 9.93 -7.81 16.00
CA PRO A 807 10.74 -8.96 16.43
C PRO A 807 10.80 -9.16 17.95
N LEU A 808 11.00 -8.06 18.69
CA LEU A 808 11.00 -8.08 20.16
C LEU A 808 9.66 -8.57 20.73
N MET A 809 8.54 -8.15 20.14
CA MET A 809 7.21 -8.55 20.58
C MET A 809 6.94 -10.01 20.25
N GLN A 810 7.33 -10.47 19.07
CA GLN A 810 7.19 -11.88 18.65
C GLN A 810 7.97 -12.81 19.57
N ALA A 811 9.24 -12.50 19.85
CA ALA A 811 10.08 -13.29 20.75
C ALA A 811 9.52 -13.35 22.17
N ILE A 812 9.01 -12.23 22.70
CA ILE A 812 8.34 -12.20 24.02
C ILE A 812 7.06 -13.03 23.99
N THR A 813 6.21 -12.84 22.99
CA THR A 813 4.91 -13.54 22.87
C THR A 813 5.11 -15.05 22.78
N ASP A 814 6.06 -15.51 21.97
CA ASP A 814 6.35 -16.93 21.79
C ASP A 814 6.91 -17.58 23.06
N LEU A 815 7.81 -16.89 23.79
CA LEU A 815 8.30 -17.34 25.10
C LEU A 815 7.17 -17.44 26.14
N GLN A 816 6.26 -16.46 26.18
CA GLN A 816 5.11 -16.50 27.07
C GLN A 816 4.15 -17.64 26.69
N LEU A 817 3.93 -17.88 25.39
CA LEU A 817 3.13 -19.02 24.95
C LEU A 817 3.72 -20.36 25.36
N GLU A 818 5.02 -20.55 25.18
CA GLU A 818 5.71 -21.78 25.60
C GLU A 818 5.61 -21.99 27.11
N ALA A 819 5.81 -20.94 27.91
CA ALA A 819 5.80 -21.03 29.37
C ALA A 819 4.39 -21.22 29.97
N HIS A 820 3.33 -20.77 29.28
CA HIS A 820 1.97 -20.72 29.83
C HIS A 820 0.96 -21.66 29.14
N ARG A 821 1.34 -22.38 28.07
CA ARG A 821 0.43 -23.30 27.35
C ARG A 821 -0.19 -24.37 28.25
N SER A 822 0.57 -24.95 29.17
CA SER A 822 0.06 -25.95 30.13
C SER A 822 -0.94 -25.33 31.11
N LYS A 823 -0.70 -24.10 31.54
CA LYS A 823 -1.55 -23.35 32.49
C LYS A 823 -2.92 -23.01 31.89
N LEU A 824 -2.98 -22.75 30.58
CA LEU A 824 -4.24 -22.54 29.88
C LEU A 824 -5.16 -23.77 29.98
N LYS A 825 -4.61 -24.99 29.85
CA LYS A 825 -5.36 -26.24 30.00
C LYS A 825 -5.64 -26.65 31.44
N GLN A 826 -4.81 -26.21 32.37
CA GLN A 826 -5.04 -26.37 33.80
C GLN A 826 -6.26 -25.52 34.25
N GLY A 827 -6.40 -24.33 33.66
CA GLY A 827 -7.45 -23.37 33.94
C GLY A 827 -7.22 -22.60 35.22
N SER A 828 -7.93 -21.48 35.40
CA SER A 828 -7.80 -20.62 36.59
C SER A 828 -9.15 -20.14 37.13
N VAL A 829 -9.15 -19.63 38.35
CA VAL A 829 -10.29 -18.91 38.95
C VAL A 829 -10.08 -17.42 38.75
N LEU A 830 -11.07 -16.77 38.13
CA LEU A 830 -11.12 -15.35 37.92
C LEU A 830 -12.38 -14.76 38.58
N VAL A 831 -12.35 -13.48 38.89
CA VAL A 831 -13.46 -12.72 39.48
C VAL A 831 -13.96 -11.74 38.42
N ASP A 832 -15.27 -11.68 38.22
CA ASP A 832 -15.90 -10.60 37.45
C ASP A 832 -16.31 -9.47 38.40
N PRO A 833 -15.58 -8.33 38.40
CA PRO A 833 -15.85 -7.20 39.28
C PRO A 833 -17.17 -6.49 38.95
N ASN A 834 -17.66 -6.63 37.72
CA ASN A 834 -18.86 -5.95 37.23
C ASN A 834 -20.12 -6.83 37.37
N ASP A 835 -19.95 -8.14 37.61
CA ASP A 835 -21.06 -9.06 37.84
C ASP A 835 -21.45 -9.11 39.32
N GLU A 836 -22.56 -8.45 39.66
CA GLU A 836 -23.15 -8.48 41.01
C GLU A 836 -24.08 -9.67 41.26
N SER A 837 -24.22 -10.59 40.29
CA SER A 837 -25.03 -11.79 40.49
C SER A 837 -24.39 -12.74 41.51
N LEU A 838 -25.12 -13.81 41.83
CA LEU A 838 -24.65 -14.86 42.73
C LEU A 838 -24.28 -16.15 41.96
N GLU A 839 -24.37 -16.13 40.63
CA GLU A 839 -24.25 -17.34 39.79
C GLU A 839 -22.86 -17.41 39.13
N PRO A 840 -21.98 -18.33 39.55
CA PRO A 840 -20.69 -18.50 38.90
C PRO A 840 -20.84 -19.17 37.54
N LYS A 841 -19.91 -18.85 36.64
CA LYS A 841 -19.91 -19.31 35.24
C LYS A 841 -18.55 -19.89 34.88
N VAL A 842 -18.48 -20.77 33.89
CA VAL A 842 -17.21 -21.20 33.29
C VAL A 842 -17.07 -20.57 31.92
N LEU A 843 -15.95 -19.88 31.71
CA LEU A 843 -15.56 -19.30 30.44
C LEU A 843 -14.61 -20.25 29.70
N PHE A 844 -14.97 -20.70 28.51
CA PHE A 844 -14.14 -21.49 27.61
C PHE A 844 -13.62 -20.66 26.44
N MET A 845 -12.35 -20.87 26.10
CA MET A 845 -11.72 -20.31 24.90
C MET A 845 -11.61 -21.39 23.82
N ILE A 846 -12.20 -21.12 22.65
CA ILE A 846 -12.31 -22.06 21.54
C ILE A 846 -11.63 -21.48 20.31
N ASP A 847 -10.73 -22.22 19.70
CA ASP A 847 -10.14 -21.89 18.40
C ASP A 847 -10.75 -22.72 17.29
N HIS A 848 -11.17 -22.05 16.22
CA HIS A 848 -11.80 -22.66 15.05
C HIS A 848 -11.11 -22.19 13.76
N SER A 849 -10.70 -23.12 12.91
CA SER A 849 -10.08 -22.82 11.61
C SER A 849 -10.92 -23.29 10.43
N VAL A 850 -10.89 -22.54 9.33
CA VAL A 850 -11.41 -22.92 8.01
C VAL A 850 -10.22 -23.15 7.10
N ARG A 851 -10.19 -24.27 6.37
CA ARG A 851 -9.07 -24.69 5.51
C ARG A 851 -9.55 -24.93 4.09
N GLN A 852 -8.62 -24.93 3.15
CA GLN A 852 -8.92 -25.37 1.78
C GLN A 852 -9.03 -26.90 1.74
N ALA A 853 -9.89 -27.45 0.88
CA ALA A 853 -10.10 -28.91 0.84
C ALA A 853 -8.87 -29.70 0.32
N SER A 854 -8.02 -29.08 -0.51
CA SER A 854 -6.90 -29.75 -1.19
C SER A 854 -5.57 -29.68 -0.45
N ASP A 855 -5.36 -28.65 0.38
CA ASP A 855 -4.12 -28.41 1.12
C ASP A 855 -4.44 -28.05 2.57
N ASP A 856 -3.56 -28.35 3.52
CA ASP A 856 -3.74 -28.01 4.94
C ASP A 856 -3.58 -26.50 5.23
N LYS A 857 -3.69 -25.67 4.19
CA LYS A 857 -3.58 -24.22 4.25
C LYS A 857 -4.80 -23.63 4.95
N HIS A 858 -4.56 -22.94 6.06
CA HIS A 858 -5.57 -22.19 6.77
C HIS A 858 -6.04 -21.00 5.93
N VAL A 859 -7.35 -20.92 5.68
CA VAL A 859 -8.02 -19.82 4.97
C VAL A 859 -8.48 -18.75 5.97
N SER A 860 -8.94 -19.17 7.14
CA SER A 860 -9.33 -18.28 8.25
C SER A 860 -9.23 -19.03 9.58
N ARG A 861 -8.99 -18.30 10.69
CA ARG A 861 -8.90 -18.88 12.04
C ARG A 861 -9.49 -17.90 13.04
N ARG A 862 -10.33 -18.37 13.97
CA ARG A 862 -11.06 -17.54 14.93
C ARG A 862 -11.03 -18.08 16.37
N LEU A 863 -10.68 -17.24 17.34
CA LEU A 863 -10.76 -17.45 18.78
C LEU A 863 -12.12 -16.93 19.23
N GLN A 864 -12.86 -17.78 19.93
CA GLN A 864 -14.23 -17.56 20.35
C GLN A 864 -14.33 -17.85 21.84
N PHE A 865 -15.25 -17.17 22.52
CA PHE A 865 -15.44 -17.31 23.95
C PHE A 865 -16.87 -17.76 24.25
N VAL A 866 -17.00 -18.83 25.04
CA VAL A 866 -18.29 -19.40 25.44
C VAL A 866 -18.38 -19.40 26.96
N GLU A 867 -19.42 -18.80 27.50
CA GLU A 867 -19.76 -18.86 28.93
C GLU A 867 -20.78 -19.98 29.16
N ILE A 868 -20.62 -20.71 30.26
CA ILE A 868 -21.53 -21.78 30.68
C ILE A 868 -21.94 -21.54 32.13
N ASP A 869 -23.25 -21.46 32.40
CA ASP A 869 -23.79 -21.33 33.75
C ASP A 869 -23.84 -22.67 34.50
N GLN A 870 -24.25 -22.64 35.77
CA GLN A 870 -24.37 -23.86 36.59
C GLN A 870 -25.40 -24.86 36.07
N GLN A 871 -26.40 -24.37 35.33
CA GLN A 871 -27.48 -25.15 34.73
C GLN A 871 -27.04 -25.82 33.41
N GLY A 872 -25.85 -25.45 32.89
CA GLY A 872 -25.28 -25.97 31.65
C GLY A 872 -25.72 -25.23 30.40
N ASN A 873 -26.33 -24.05 30.53
CA ASN A 873 -26.67 -23.21 29.38
C ASN A 873 -25.41 -22.49 28.89
N ALA A 874 -25.10 -22.68 27.61
CA ALA A 874 -23.96 -22.04 26.96
C ALA A 874 -24.39 -20.80 26.18
N THR A 875 -23.63 -19.71 26.32
CA THR A 875 -23.85 -18.44 25.61
C THR A 875 -22.53 -17.88 25.08
N HIS A 876 -22.62 -17.00 24.09
CA HIS A 876 -21.46 -16.28 23.57
C HIS A 876 -21.04 -15.18 24.55
N ALA A 877 -19.80 -15.24 25.02
CA ALA A 877 -19.29 -14.36 26.08
C ALA A 877 -18.80 -12.98 25.59
N GLY A 878 -18.67 -12.80 24.27
CA GLY A 878 -18.07 -11.63 23.64
C GLY A 878 -16.70 -11.95 23.01
N TRP A 879 -16.00 -10.90 22.57
CA TRP A 879 -14.74 -11.06 21.82
C TRP A 879 -13.50 -11.20 22.71
N ALA A 880 -13.50 -10.60 23.90
CA ALA A 880 -12.36 -10.63 24.82
C ALA A 880 -12.77 -10.49 26.30
N PRO A 881 -13.73 -11.28 26.80
CA PRO A 881 -14.29 -11.12 28.16
C PRO A 881 -13.24 -11.26 29.28
N HIS A 882 -12.18 -12.03 29.04
CA HIS A 882 -11.08 -12.22 29.99
C HIS A 882 -10.32 -10.93 30.37
N LEU A 883 -10.42 -9.86 29.57
CA LEU A 883 -9.80 -8.58 29.89
C LEU A 883 -10.43 -7.95 31.14
N ASP A 884 -11.75 -8.05 31.27
CA ASP A 884 -12.53 -7.49 32.38
C ASP A 884 -12.37 -8.26 33.69
N LEU A 885 -11.95 -9.53 33.61
CA LEU A 885 -11.85 -10.42 34.77
C LEU A 885 -10.56 -10.20 35.56
N GLN A 886 -10.61 -10.34 36.88
CA GLN A 886 -9.45 -10.26 37.76
C GLN A 886 -8.99 -11.64 38.25
N PRO A 887 -7.70 -11.87 38.50
CA PRO A 887 -7.27 -13.00 39.32
C PRO A 887 -7.92 -12.92 40.70
N ILE A 888 -8.38 -14.05 41.22
CA ILE A 888 -8.87 -14.10 42.61
C ILE A 888 -7.72 -13.92 43.61
N ASP A 889 -7.96 -13.16 44.67
CA ASP A 889 -6.99 -12.99 45.75
C ASP A 889 -6.79 -14.29 46.54
N SER A 890 -5.55 -14.53 47.00
CA SER A 890 -5.20 -15.75 47.75
C SER A 890 -6.00 -15.91 49.04
N ALA A 891 -6.40 -14.80 49.67
CA ALA A 891 -7.24 -14.82 50.88
C ALA A 891 -8.69 -15.23 50.57
N ASP A 892 -9.17 -14.87 49.38
CA ASP A 892 -10.54 -15.09 48.94
C ASP A 892 -10.74 -16.46 48.29
N TYR A 893 -9.66 -17.08 47.81
CA TYR A 893 -9.68 -18.42 47.24
C TYR A 893 -10.31 -19.45 48.19
N ALA A 894 -10.04 -19.32 49.51
CA ALA A 894 -10.62 -20.19 50.53
C ALA A 894 -12.15 -20.07 50.60
N LEU A 895 -12.71 -18.90 50.27
CA LEU A 895 -14.14 -18.64 50.31
C LEU A 895 -14.89 -19.30 49.16
N VAL A 896 -14.20 -19.74 48.09
CA VAL A 896 -14.81 -20.36 46.89
C VAL A 896 -14.36 -21.80 46.66
N ALA A 897 -13.65 -22.40 47.61
CA ALA A 897 -13.12 -23.76 47.52
C ALA A 897 -14.21 -24.85 47.37
N ASP A 898 -15.40 -24.63 47.93
CA ASP A 898 -16.59 -25.47 47.74
C ASP A 898 -17.13 -25.43 46.30
N LEU A 899 -17.04 -24.27 45.61
CA LEU A 899 -17.45 -24.14 44.21
C LEU A 899 -16.55 -24.96 43.30
N LEU A 900 -15.24 -24.97 43.58
CA LEU A 900 -14.28 -25.83 42.89
C LEU A 900 -14.55 -27.33 43.11
N ALA A 901 -15.23 -27.70 44.20
CA ALA A 901 -15.65 -29.07 44.46
C ALA A 901 -17.06 -29.39 43.95
N ALA A 902 -17.76 -28.42 43.34
CA ALA A 902 -19.14 -28.59 42.92
C ALA A 902 -19.28 -29.65 41.81
N HIS A 903 -20.34 -30.46 41.89
CA HIS A 903 -20.54 -31.59 40.98
C HIS A 903 -20.68 -31.18 39.50
N TRP A 904 -21.21 -30.00 39.20
CA TRP A 904 -21.43 -29.53 37.83
C TRP A 904 -20.13 -29.27 37.06
N LEU A 905 -19.03 -28.93 37.76
CA LEU A 905 -17.69 -28.77 37.15
C LEU A 905 -17.05 -30.10 36.74
N ASN A 906 -17.51 -31.22 37.31
CA ASN A 906 -17.06 -32.55 36.94
C ASN A 906 -17.83 -33.10 35.71
N ASN A 907 -18.87 -32.41 35.26
CA ASN A 907 -19.52 -32.74 34.00
C ASN A 907 -18.60 -32.41 32.82
N ASN A 908 -18.84 -33.03 31.67
CA ASN A 908 -18.01 -32.83 30.46
C ASN A 908 -18.31 -31.46 29.81
N LEU A 909 -17.97 -30.37 30.50
CA LEU A 909 -18.26 -28.99 30.09
C LEU A 909 -17.60 -28.63 28.75
N ASP A 910 -16.45 -29.24 28.43
CA ASP A 910 -15.81 -29.13 27.11
C ASP A 910 -16.76 -29.53 25.99
N SER A 911 -17.50 -30.62 26.19
CA SER A 911 -18.45 -31.11 25.19
C SER A 911 -19.64 -30.15 25.01
N VAL A 912 -20.08 -29.48 26.08
CA VAL A 912 -21.15 -28.48 26.03
C VAL A 912 -20.67 -27.24 25.27
N ALA A 913 -19.47 -26.75 25.60
CA ALA A 913 -18.84 -25.61 24.92
C ALA A 913 -18.65 -25.89 23.42
N LEU A 914 -18.08 -27.05 23.08
CA LEU A 914 -17.88 -27.48 21.69
C LEU A 914 -19.19 -27.68 20.94
N THR A 915 -20.24 -28.18 21.61
CA THR A 915 -21.57 -28.35 21.01
C THR A 915 -22.18 -26.98 20.67
N HIS A 916 -22.16 -26.03 21.61
CA HIS A 916 -22.68 -24.69 21.37
C HIS A 916 -21.90 -23.98 20.25
N ALA A 917 -20.57 -24.04 20.30
CA ALA A 917 -19.72 -23.49 19.25
C ALA A 917 -20.03 -24.12 17.89
N SER A 918 -20.16 -25.45 17.82
CA SER A 918 -20.47 -26.17 16.58
C SER A 918 -21.88 -25.86 16.03
N GLN A 919 -22.83 -25.48 16.88
CA GLN A 919 -24.21 -25.18 16.49
C GLN A 919 -24.42 -23.73 16.06
N GLN A 920 -23.77 -22.77 16.71
CA GLN A 920 -24.02 -21.34 16.46
C GLN A 920 -22.80 -20.61 15.89
N LEU A 921 -21.62 -20.78 16.49
CA LEU A 921 -20.45 -19.95 16.20
C LEU A 921 -19.65 -20.42 14.98
N VAL A 922 -19.47 -21.73 14.84
CA VAL A 922 -18.74 -22.38 13.73
C VAL A 922 -19.49 -22.22 12.40
N PRO A 923 -20.82 -22.45 12.31
CA PRO A 923 -21.55 -22.29 11.06
C PRO A 923 -21.54 -20.84 10.55
N ALA A 924 -21.67 -19.86 11.46
CA ALA A 924 -21.60 -18.45 11.10
C ALA A 924 -20.23 -18.10 10.49
N HIS A 925 -19.13 -18.50 11.15
CA HIS A 925 -17.77 -18.29 10.65
C HIS A 925 -17.51 -19.01 9.31
N TYR A 926 -17.95 -20.27 9.18
CA TYR A 926 -17.79 -21.04 7.96
C TYR A 926 -18.58 -20.44 6.79
N GLN A 927 -19.84 -20.07 7.00
CA GLN A 927 -20.71 -19.54 5.95
C GLN A 927 -20.24 -18.17 5.45
N GLU A 928 -19.72 -17.33 6.34
CA GLU A 928 -19.06 -16.05 6.02
C GLU A 928 -17.90 -16.28 5.02
N VAL A 929 -16.98 -17.19 5.34
CA VAL A 929 -15.81 -17.50 4.50
C VAL A 929 -16.20 -18.18 3.19
N LYS A 930 -17.14 -19.14 3.24
CA LYS A 930 -17.61 -19.90 2.08
C LYS A 930 -18.29 -18.99 1.05
N THR A 931 -19.25 -18.17 1.48
CA THR A 931 -20.02 -17.29 0.58
C THR A 931 -19.09 -16.34 -0.18
N ARG A 932 -18.06 -15.82 0.50
CA ARG A 932 -17.05 -14.95 -0.11
C ARG A 932 -16.23 -15.68 -1.19
N ARG A 933 -15.80 -16.92 -0.91
CA ARG A 933 -14.99 -17.73 -1.83
C ARG A 933 -15.76 -18.23 -3.05
N GLU A 934 -17.01 -18.66 -2.88
CA GLU A 934 -17.86 -19.14 -3.98
C GLU A 934 -18.16 -18.02 -4.98
N ARG A 935 -18.61 -16.85 -4.49
CA ARG A 935 -18.91 -15.68 -5.34
C ARG A 935 -17.73 -15.29 -6.23
N GLN A 936 -16.53 -15.36 -5.68
CA GLN A 936 -15.31 -15.03 -6.38
C GLN A 936 -14.95 -16.07 -7.46
N ALA A 937 -15.03 -17.36 -7.12
CA ALA A 937 -14.74 -18.44 -8.05
C ALA A 937 -15.73 -18.43 -9.24
N GLU A 938 -17.01 -18.18 -8.99
CA GLU A 938 -18.04 -18.06 -10.03
C GLU A 938 -17.77 -16.91 -10.99
N LYS A 939 -17.39 -15.73 -10.48
CA LYS A 939 -17.06 -14.57 -11.33
C LYS A 939 -15.91 -14.88 -12.29
N ILE A 940 -14.81 -15.45 -11.77
CA ILE A 940 -13.63 -15.81 -12.58
C ILE A 940 -13.99 -16.90 -13.60
N LEU A 941 -14.74 -17.91 -13.16
CA LEU A 941 -15.15 -19.02 -14.04
C LEU A 941 -16.03 -18.53 -15.20
N GLY A 942 -16.94 -17.58 -14.95
CA GLY A 942 -17.76 -16.95 -15.99
C GLY A 942 -16.90 -16.30 -17.07
N ALA A 943 -15.93 -15.48 -16.68
CA ALA A 943 -15.04 -14.77 -17.61
C ALA A 943 -14.12 -15.72 -18.41
N VAL A 944 -13.56 -16.75 -17.75
CA VAL A 944 -12.70 -17.76 -18.40
C VAL A 944 -13.50 -18.58 -19.40
N ASN A 945 -14.70 -19.04 -19.02
CA ASN A 945 -15.59 -19.77 -19.93
C ASN A 945 -15.93 -18.92 -21.14
N GLU A 946 -16.36 -17.67 -20.94
CA GLU A 946 -16.77 -16.80 -22.03
C GLU A 946 -15.65 -16.62 -23.06
N ARG A 947 -14.39 -16.44 -22.63
CA ARG A 947 -13.27 -16.26 -23.54
C ARG A 947 -12.81 -17.55 -24.19
N LEU A 948 -12.44 -18.56 -23.40
CA LEU A 948 -11.82 -19.78 -23.91
C LEU A 948 -12.79 -20.56 -24.80
N ILE A 949 -14.09 -20.59 -24.48
CA ILE A 949 -15.09 -21.24 -25.33
C ILE A 949 -15.22 -20.53 -26.68
N LYS A 950 -15.18 -19.18 -26.71
CA LYS A 950 -15.20 -18.43 -27.98
C LYS A 950 -13.95 -18.69 -28.83
N GLU A 951 -12.76 -18.74 -28.22
CA GLU A 951 -11.51 -19.11 -28.89
C GLU A 951 -11.56 -20.55 -29.43
N ILE A 952 -12.01 -21.51 -28.61
CA ILE A 952 -12.18 -22.92 -28.99
C ILE A 952 -13.14 -23.04 -30.18
N ASN A 953 -14.30 -22.38 -30.14
CA ASN A 953 -15.27 -22.39 -31.22
C ASN A 953 -14.66 -21.80 -32.51
N TYR A 954 -13.96 -20.68 -32.40
CA TYR A 954 -13.31 -20.05 -33.55
C TYR A 954 -12.27 -20.97 -34.21
N TRP A 955 -11.38 -21.57 -33.42
CA TRP A 955 -10.36 -22.48 -33.96
C TRP A 955 -10.97 -23.78 -34.48
N SER A 956 -12.10 -24.22 -33.91
CA SER A 956 -12.88 -25.37 -34.40
C SER A 956 -13.51 -25.07 -35.76
N ASP A 957 -14.17 -23.92 -35.93
CA ASP A 957 -14.73 -23.47 -37.21
C ASP A 957 -13.63 -23.32 -38.26
N ARG A 958 -12.47 -22.78 -37.85
CA ARG A 958 -11.32 -22.63 -38.74
C ARG A 958 -10.70 -23.97 -39.11
N TYR A 959 -10.66 -24.94 -38.20
CA TYR A 959 -10.24 -26.30 -38.48
C TYR A 959 -11.15 -26.94 -39.52
N ILE A 960 -12.47 -26.84 -39.35
CA ILE A 960 -13.47 -27.34 -40.33
C ILE A 960 -13.21 -26.70 -41.70
N LYS A 961 -13.13 -25.37 -41.77
CA LYS A 961 -12.91 -24.64 -43.02
C LYS A 961 -11.59 -24.99 -43.70
N LEU A 962 -10.50 -25.13 -42.95
CA LEU A 962 -9.20 -25.52 -43.49
C LEU A 962 -9.20 -26.97 -43.98
N THR A 963 -9.93 -27.85 -43.30
CA THR A 963 -10.10 -29.24 -43.70
C THR A 963 -10.89 -29.32 -45.01
N ASP A 964 -11.96 -28.53 -45.14
CA ASP A 964 -12.75 -28.41 -46.37
C ASP A 964 -11.93 -27.83 -47.53
N ASP A 965 -11.13 -26.80 -47.28
CA ASP A 965 -10.26 -26.19 -48.29
C ASP A 965 -9.19 -27.18 -48.79
N VAL A 966 -8.62 -28.00 -47.90
CA VAL A 966 -7.68 -29.08 -48.26
C VAL A 966 -8.39 -30.19 -49.05
N ALA A 967 -9.61 -30.59 -48.64
CA ALA A 967 -10.42 -31.56 -49.36
C ALA A 967 -10.83 -31.06 -50.76
N ALA A 968 -11.00 -29.75 -50.92
CA ALA A 968 -11.24 -29.08 -52.20
C ALA A 968 -9.96 -28.84 -53.03
N GLY A 969 -8.80 -29.33 -52.59
CA GLY A 969 -7.53 -29.26 -53.32
C GLY A 969 -6.76 -27.94 -53.19
N LYS A 970 -7.15 -27.05 -52.27
CA LYS A 970 -6.40 -25.82 -51.98
C LYS A 970 -5.30 -26.12 -50.95
N GLN A 971 -4.16 -25.42 -51.04
CA GLN A 971 -3.10 -25.47 -50.03
C GLN A 971 -3.13 -24.22 -49.15
N PRO A 972 -3.83 -24.25 -48.00
CA PRO A 972 -3.85 -23.12 -47.09
C PRO A 972 -2.49 -22.93 -46.39
N ARG A 973 -2.14 -21.68 -46.08
CA ARG A 973 -0.91 -21.29 -45.37
C ARG A 973 -0.80 -21.88 -43.96
N LEU A 974 -1.92 -22.27 -43.35
CA LEU A 974 -1.98 -22.91 -42.04
C LEU A 974 -2.58 -24.32 -42.23
N GLN A 975 -1.89 -25.35 -41.76
CA GLN A 975 -2.38 -26.73 -41.85
C GLN A 975 -3.54 -26.97 -40.86
N PRO A 976 -4.55 -27.79 -41.21
CA PRO A 976 -5.65 -28.14 -40.32
C PRO A 976 -5.17 -28.70 -38.97
N ASP A 977 -4.13 -29.54 -38.97
CA ASP A 977 -3.60 -30.15 -37.74
C ASP A 977 -3.13 -29.14 -36.70
N ASN A 978 -2.60 -27.98 -37.13
CA ASN A 978 -2.22 -26.91 -36.22
C ASN A 978 -3.43 -26.26 -35.55
N ALA A 979 -4.53 -26.10 -36.28
CA ALA A 979 -5.78 -25.58 -35.73
C ALA A 979 -6.39 -26.59 -34.74
N LYS A 980 -6.36 -27.88 -35.07
CA LYS A 980 -6.80 -28.96 -34.17
C LYS A 980 -6.00 -29.00 -32.88
N ARG A 981 -4.66 -28.97 -32.98
CA ARG A 981 -3.79 -28.94 -31.79
C ARG A 981 -4.08 -27.74 -30.90
N ARG A 982 -4.38 -26.58 -31.51
CA ARG A 982 -4.78 -25.38 -30.77
C ARG A 982 -6.10 -25.55 -30.02
N VAL A 983 -7.09 -26.20 -30.64
CA VAL A 983 -8.36 -26.54 -29.97
C VAL A 983 -8.11 -27.47 -28.78
N GLU A 984 -7.30 -28.51 -28.95
CA GLU A 984 -6.97 -29.46 -27.88
C GLU A 984 -6.24 -28.77 -26.71
N GLU A 985 -5.23 -27.94 -27.01
CA GLU A 985 -4.49 -27.14 -26.03
C GLU A 985 -5.42 -26.20 -25.23
N LEU A 986 -6.31 -25.47 -25.91
CA LEU A 986 -7.26 -24.55 -25.26
C LEU A 986 -8.30 -25.30 -24.42
N THR A 987 -8.74 -26.47 -24.87
CA THR A 987 -9.71 -27.31 -24.15
C THR A 987 -9.11 -27.88 -22.87
N ALA A 988 -7.91 -28.45 -22.94
CA ALA A 988 -7.19 -28.95 -21.78
C ALA A 988 -6.94 -27.83 -20.75
N ARG A 989 -6.61 -26.63 -21.23
CA ARG A 989 -6.38 -25.45 -20.38
C ARG A 989 -7.66 -24.98 -19.69
N LEU A 990 -8.80 -24.99 -20.38
CA LEU A 990 -10.11 -24.70 -19.79
C LEU A 990 -10.48 -25.71 -18.69
N GLU A 991 -10.24 -27.01 -18.93
CA GLU A 991 -10.50 -28.05 -17.93
C GLU A 991 -9.61 -27.91 -16.68
N GLN A 992 -8.32 -27.64 -16.88
CA GLN A 992 -7.40 -27.40 -15.77
C GLN A 992 -7.86 -26.20 -14.92
N ARG A 993 -8.17 -25.06 -15.55
CA ARG A 993 -8.64 -23.87 -14.84
C ARG A 993 -9.95 -24.09 -14.09
N LYS A 994 -10.90 -24.82 -14.68
CA LYS A 994 -12.14 -25.23 -13.99
C LYS A 994 -11.84 -26.02 -12.72
N LYS A 995 -10.88 -26.95 -12.79
CA LYS A 995 -10.49 -27.77 -11.64
C LYS A 995 -9.87 -26.92 -10.54
N GLU A 996 -8.98 -25.99 -10.88
CA GLU A 996 -8.37 -25.05 -9.93
C GLU A 996 -9.43 -24.19 -9.21
N LEU A 997 -10.35 -23.58 -9.96
CA LEU A 997 -11.40 -22.71 -9.39
C LEU A 997 -12.40 -23.48 -8.52
N ASN A 998 -12.78 -24.69 -8.92
CA ASN A 998 -13.61 -25.56 -8.07
C ASN A 998 -12.90 -25.92 -6.75
N THR A 999 -11.57 -26.13 -6.81
CA THR A 999 -10.76 -26.43 -5.62
C THR A 999 -10.65 -25.22 -4.70
N MET A 1000 -10.62 -24.00 -5.24
CA MET A 1000 -10.64 -22.76 -4.47
C MET A 1000 -12.00 -22.49 -3.79
N ALA A 1001 -13.11 -22.82 -4.48
CA ALA A 1001 -14.45 -22.67 -3.91
C ALA A 1001 -14.72 -23.66 -2.77
N ASN A 1002 -14.10 -24.85 -2.83
CA ASN A 1002 -14.26 -25.91 -1.85
C ASN A 1002 -13.44 -25.65 -0.57
N VAL A 1003 -14.08 -25.02 0.41
CA VAL A 1003 -13.56 -24.84 1.76
C VAL A 1003 -14.16 -25.82 2.76
N VAL A 1004 -13.36 -26.22 3.74
CA VAL A 1004 -13.73 -27.18 4.80
C VAL A 1004 -13.59 -26.49 6.15
N SER A 1005 -14.59 -26.67 7.01
CA SER A 1005 -14.51 -26.26 8.41
C SER A 1005 -13.65 -27.27 9.17
N GLY A 1006 -12.60 -26.78 9.82
CA GLY A 1006 -11.80 -27.55 10.76
C GLY A 1006 -12.54 -27.74 12.09
N GLN A 1007 -12.11 -28.72 12.88
CA GLN A 1007 -12.73 -28.95 14.18
C GLN A 1007 -12.39 -27.83 15.17
N PRO A 1008 -13.37 -27.32 15.94
CA PRO A 1008 -13.11 -26.39 17.03
C PRO A 1008 -12.33 -27.08 18.15
N VAL A 1009 -11.35 -26.38 18.73
CA VAL A 1009 -10.47 -26.90 19.78
C VAL A 1009 -10.54 -26.00 21.01
N VAL A 1010 -10.77 -26.59 22.19
CA VAL A 1010 -10.72 -25.86 23.46
C VAL A 1010 -9.25 -25.64 23.84
N ILE A 1011 -8.88 -24.38 24.05
CA ILE A 1011 -7.50 -23.98 24.38
C ILE A 1011 -7.32 -23.80 25.89
N GLY A 1012 -8.35 -23.27 26.55
CA GLY A 1012 -8.32 -23.01 27.97
C GLY A 1012 -9.71 -22.74 28.55
N GLY A 1013 -9.78 -22.72 29.87
CA GLY A 1013 -11.00 -22.52 30.63
C GLY A 1013 -10.74 -21.75 31.91
N ALA A 1014 -11.67 -20.89 32.32
CA ALA A 1014 -11.62 -20.16 33.58
C ALA A 1014 -12.95 -20.25 34.32
N LEU A 1015 -12.90 -20.51 35.63
CA LEU A 1015 -14.06 -20.38 36.51
C LEU A 1015 -14.21 -18.91 36.88
N VAL A 1016 -15.31 -18.29 36.47
CA VAL A 1016 -15.62 -16.88 36.71
C VAL A 1016 -16.55 -16.77 37.91
N ILE A 1017 -16.08 -16.05 38.93
CA ILE A 1017 -16.79 -15.78 40.18
C ILE A 1017 -17.33 -14.35 40.13
N PRO A 1018 -18.64 -14.14 40.19
CA PRO A 1018 -19.21 -12.81 40.31
C PRO A 1018 -18.77 -12.12 41.61
N GLN A 1019 -18.50 -10.82 41.54
CA GLN A 1019 -18.21 -9.99 42.71
C GLN A 1019 -19.33 -10.06 43.75
N GLY A 1020 -20.60 -10.14 43.30
CA GLY A 1020 -21.75 -10.25 44.20
C GLY A 1020 -21.70 -11.50 45.09
N LEU A 1021 -21.32 -12.65 44.52
CA LEU A 1021 -21.14 -13.89 45.26
C LEU A 1021 -19.99 -13.79 46.28
N LEU A 1022 -18.89 -13.15 45.88
CA LEU A 1022 -17.73 -12.96 46.75
C LEU A 1022 -18.07 -12.05 47.94
N ALA A 1023 -18.72 -10.92 47.70
CA ALA A 1023 -19.17 -9.98 48.72
C ALA A 1023 -20.12 -10.64 49.72
N GLN A 1024 -21.08 -11.43 49.24
CA GLN A 1024 -21.98 -12.21 50.08
C GLN A 1024 -21.22 -13.15 51.02
N ARG A 1025 -20.18 -13.83 50.51
CA ARG A 1025 -19.36 -14.77 51.30
C ARG A 1025 -18.40 -14.09 52.27
N LYS A 1026 -18.00 -12.85 51.99
CA LYS A 1026 -17.26 -11.99 52.93
C LYS A 1026 -18.13 -11.42 54.05
N GLY A 1027 -19.45 -11.56 53.97
CA GLY A 1027 -20.39 -10.95 54.91
C GLY A 1027 -20.49 -9.44 54.74
N GLU A 1028 -20.06 -8.91 53.60
CA GLU A 1028 -20.30 -7.53 53.22
C GLU A 1028 -21.79 -7.39 52.91
N ALA A 1029 -22.44 -6.34 53.42
CA ALA A 1029 -23.85 -6.10 53.14
C ALA A 1029 -24.01 -6.03 51.62
N PRO A 1030 -24.87 -6.86 51.00
CA PRO A 1030 -25.08 -6.73 49.58
C PRO A 1030 -25.59 -5.31 49.35
N PHE A 1031 -24.99 -4.60 48.40
CA PHE A 1031 -25.55 -3.35 47.90
C PHE A 1031 -26.78 -3.71 47.02
N THR A 1032 -27.75 -4.40 47.63
CA THR A 1032 -29.01 -4.80 47.01
C THR A 1032 -29.88 -3.56 46.86
N VAL A 1033 -29.71 -2.92 45.71
CA VAL A 1033 -30.89 -2.57 44.93
C VAL A 1033 -31.11 -3.79 44.03
N ASP A 1034 -32.29 -4.40 44.13
CA ASP A 1034 -32.81 -5.51 43.34
C ASP A 1034 -32.14 -5.61 41.96
N SER A 1035 -31.59 -6.76 41.55
CA SER A 1035 -30.93 -6.88 40.23
C SER A 1035 -31.90 -6.50 39.10
N ASP A 1036 -33.19 -6.76 39.31
CA ASP A 1036 -34.28 -6.37 38.42
C ASP A 1036 -34.50 -4.85 38.40
N ALA A 1037 -34.30 -4.16 39.52
CA ALA A 1037 -34.37 -2.72 39.60
C ALA A 1037 -33.17 -2.04 38.92
N ARG A 1038 -31.96 -2.62 38.98
CA ARG A 1038 -30.79 -2.11 38.22
C ARG A 1038 -30.94 -2.34 36.72
N LYS A 1039 -31.34 -3.53 36.28
CA LYS A 1039 -31.68 -3.79 34.87
C LYS A 1039 -32.75 -2.83 34.35
N ARG A 1040 -33.75 -2.52 35.18
CA ARG A 1040 -34.78 -1.52 34.86
C ARG A 1040 -34.20 -0.11 34.76
N ILE A 1041 -33.29 0.28 35.66
CA ILE A 1041 -32.59 1.59 35.61
C ILE A 1041 -31.74 1.70 34.35
N GLU A 1042 -30.98 0.67 33.98
CA GLU A 1042 -30.17 0.61 32.76
C GLU A 1042 -31.05 0.69 31.50
N GLN A 1043 -32.16 -0.04 31.45
CA GLN A 1043 -33.11 0.06 30.34
C GLN A 1043 -33.70 1.47 30.19
N ILE A 1044 -34.09 2.10 31.30
CA ILE A 1044 -34.61 3.48 31.27
C ILE A 1044 -33.52 4.45 30.79
N ALA A 1045 -32.28 4.27 31.25
CA ALA A 1045 -31.15 5.09 30.84
C ALA A 1045 -30.82 4.94 29.35
N MET A 1046 -30.74 3.70 28.86
CA MET A 1046 -30.53 3.38 27.45
C MET A 1046 -31.61 4.01 26.58
N GLN A 1047 -32.89 3.81 26.95
CA GLN A 1047 -34.00 4.39 26.19
C GLN A 1047 -34.00 5.92 26.23
N ALA A 1048 -33.59 6.54 27.34
CA ALA A 1048 -33.46 7.99 27.44
C ALA A 1048 -32.42 8.53 26.44
N VAL A 1049 -31.25 7.89 26.36
CA VAL A 1049 -30.18 8.26 25.42
C VAL A 1049 -30.63 8.04 23.98
N ILE A 1050 -31.17 6.85 23.64
CA ILE A 1050 -31.67 6.54 22.29
C ILE A 1050 -32.71 7.56 21.85
N ASN A 1051 -33.65 7.93 22.73
CA ASN A 1051 -34.70 8.89 22.43
C ASN A 1051 -34.15 10.30 22.17
N VAL A 1052 -33.14 10.74 22.93
CA VAL A 1052 -32.52 12.06 22.75
C VAL A 1052 -31.70 12.10 21.45
N GLU A 1053 -30.84 11.11 21.22
CA GLU A 1053 -30.04 11.01 20.00
C GLU A 1053 -30.93 10.92 18.74
N SER A 1054 -32.02 10.14 18.80
CA SER A 1054 -32.99 10.04 17.69
C SER A 1054 -33.72 11.37 17.44
N ARG A 1055 -34.04 12.15 18.49
CA ARG A 1055 -34.66 13.48 18.35
C ARG A 1055 -33.72 14.50 17.73
N LEU A 1056 -32.41 14.34 17.91
CA LEU A 1056 -31.39 15.15 17.23
C LEU A 1056 -31.24 14.79 15.73
N GLY A 1057 -32.00 13.81 15.24
CA GLY A 1057 -32.00 13.35 13.85
C GLY A 1057 -30.85 12.39 13.54
N TYR A 1058 -30.26 11.76 14.55
CA TYR A 1058 -29.14 10.84 14.38
C TYR A 1058 -29.62 9.41 14.16
N THR A 1059 -28.84 8.61 13.43
CA THR A 1059 -29.12 7.17 13.27
C THR A 1059 -28.50 6.41 14.43
N VAL A 1060 -29.34 5.76 15.24
CA VAL A 1060 -28.91 5.12 16.50
C VAL A 1060 -29.00 3.61 16.40
N LYS A 1061 -27.93 2.91 16.79
CA LYS A 1061 -27.88 1.45 16.88
C LYS A 1061 -27.46 1.03 18.29
N ASP A 1062 -28.25 0.15 18.90
CA ASP A 1062 -27.90 -0.52 20.15
C ASP A 1062 -26.88 -1.64 19.87
N VAL A 1063 -25.72 -1.55 20.50
CA VAL A 1063 -24.60 -2.49 20.37
C VAL A 1063 -24.19 -3.08 21.71
N SER A 1064 -24.95 -2.85 22.78
CA SER A 1064 -24.69 -3.36 24.14
C SER A 1064 -24.53 -4.89 24.18
N MET A 1065 -25.37 -5.60 23.43
CA MET A 1065 -25.32 -7.06 23.29
C MET A 1065 -24.10 -7.57 22.49
N GLU A 1066 -23.49 -6.73 21.65
CA GLU A 1066 -22.29 -7.08 20.88
C GLU A 1066 -21.01 -6.98 21.74
N LYS A 1067 -21.09 -6.35 22.93
CA LYS A 1067 -19.98 -6.11 23.88
C LYS A 1067 -18.75 -5.46 23.23
N CYS A 1068 -18.98 -4.39 22.46
CA CYS A 1068 -17.93 -3.69 21.70
C CYS A 1068 -17.07 -2.71 22.54
N GLY A 1069 -17.40 -2.51 23.82
CA GLY A 1069 -16.75 -1.53 24.71
C GLY A 1069 -17.52 -0.21 24.89
N TRP A 1070 -18.68 -0.10 24.26
CA TRP A 1070 -19.71 0.94 24.46
C TRP A 1070 -21.11 0.37 24.18
N ASP A 1071 -22.16 1.06 24.62
CA ASP A 1071 -23.54 0.58 24.52
C ASP A 1071 -24.27 1.03 23.25
N ILE A 1072 -24.09 2.28 22.84
CA ILE A 1072 -24.86 2.90 21.75
C ILE A 1072 -23.91 3.50 20.71
N THR A 1073 -24.13 3.16 19.44
CA THR A 1073 -23.50 3.85 18.31
C THR A 1073 -24.50 4.85 17.73
N SER A 1074 -24.18 6.14 17.75
CA SER A 1074 -25.03 7.21 17.24
C SER A 1074 -24.32 7.96 16.11
N GLN A 1075 -24.87 7.89 14.90
CA GLN A 1075 -24.31 8.50 13.70
C GLN A 1075 -25.05 9.80 13.38
N PRO A 1076 -24.41 10.97 13.50
CA PRO A 1076 -25.02 12.24 13.11
C PRO A 1076 -25.23 12.32 11.59
N PRO A 1077 -26.29 13.02 11.12
CA PRO A 1077 -26.54 13.23 9.71
C PRO A 1077 -25.43 14.08 9.10
N SER A 1078 -25.22 13.93 7.79
CA SER A 1078 -24.27 14.77 7.07
C SER A 1078 -24.74 16.23 7.08
N VAL A 1079 -23.82 17.15 7.38
CA VAL A 1079 -24.04 18.60 7.33
C VAL A 1079 -23.13 19.15 6.25
N ASP A 1080 -23.68 19.88 5.27
CA ASP A 1080 -22.96 20.45 4.12
C ASP A 1080 -22.11 19.44 3.32
N GLY A 1081 -22.59 18.20 3.19
CA GLY A 1081 -21.88 17.11 2.51
C GLY A 1081 -20.69 16.55 3.32
N LYS A 1082 -20.46 17.06 4.54
CA LYS A 1082 -19.47 16.51 5.46
C LYS A 1082 -20.06 15.43 6.35
N LEU A 1083 -19.30 14.36 6.51
CA LEU A 1083 -19.61 13.25 7.39
C LEU A 1083 -19.09 13.52 8.79
N ALA A 1084 -20.01 13.64 9.75
CA ALA A 1084 -19.64 13.71 11.16
C ALA A 1084 -19.09 12.36 11.64
N GLN A 1085 -18.16 12.41 12.61
CA GLN A 1085 -17.72 11.21 13.32
C GLN A 1085 -18.90 10.55 14.06
N ALA A 1086 -18.90 9.22 14.08
CA ALA A 1086 -19.82 8.45 14.90
C ALA A 1086 -19.55 8.77 16.37
N ARG A 1087 -20.61 8.76 17.18
CA ARG A 1087 -20.53 8.89 18.63
C ARG A 1087 -20.67 7.51 19.24
N HIS A 1088 -19.66 7.10 20.00
CA HIS A 1088 -19.68 5.87 20.79
C HIS A 1088 -20.06 6.21 22.22
N ILE A 1089 -21.30 5.90 22.58
CA ILE A 1089 -21.90 6.36 23.82
C ILE A 1089 -21.98 5.19 24.80
N GLU A 1090 -21.26 5.31 25.91
CA GLU A 1090 -21.37 4.43 27.07
C GLU A 1090 -22.44 5.00 28.03
N VAL A 1091 -23.41 4.18 28.44
CA VAL A 1091 -24.57 4.66 29.20
C VAL A 1091 -24.51 4.18 30.64
N LYS A 1092 -24.41 5.11 31.59
CA LYS A 1092 -24.48 4.80 33.02
C LYS A 1092 -25.75 5.35 33.66
N GLY A 1093 -26.68 4.44 33.94
CA GLY A 1093 -27.89 4.73 34.72
C GLY A 1093 -27.64 4.70 36.23
N ARG A 1094 -28.08 5.73 36.97
CA ARG A 1094 -27.94 5.80 38.44
C ARG A 1094 -29.25 6.18 39.10
N ALA A 1095 -29.61 5.50 40.19
CA ALA A 1095 -30.78 5.87 40.99
C ALA A 1095 -30.53 7.22 41.69
N LYS A 1096 -31.57 8.05 41.78
CA LYS A 1096 -31.50 9.35 42.48
C LYS A 1096 -31.08 9.17 43.95
N GLY A 1097 -29.96 9.81 44.32
CA GLY A 1097 -29.38 9.74 45.67
C GLY A 1097 -28.06 8.96 45.78
N GLN A 1098 -27.58 8.31 44.71
CA GLN A 1098 -26.22 7.76 44.66
C GLN A 1098 -25.18 8.85 44.38
N SER A 1099 -23.99 8.75 44.99
CA SER A 1099 -22.92 9.76 44.88
C SER A 1099 -21.74 9.32 44.01
N THR A 1100 -21.69 8.06 43.56
CA THR A 1100 -20.55 7.53 42.80
C THR A 1100 -20.97 6.80 41.53
N ILE A 1101 -20.11 6.86 40.51
CA ILE A 1101 -20.18 6.04 39.29
C ILE A 1101 -18.96 5.14 39.25
N THR A 1102 -19.20 3.83 39.20
CA THR A 1102 -18.17 2.84 38.89
C THR A 1102 -18.03 2.71 37.38
N VAL A 1103 -16.81 2.88 36.89
CA VAL A 1103 -16.44 2.70 35.47
C VAL A 1103 -15.40 1.58 35.41
N SER A 1104 -15.59 0.62 34.50
CA SER A 1104 -14.66 -0.50 34.36
C SER A 1104 -13.33 -0.04 33.73
N ARG A 1105 -12.25 -0.79 33.98
CA ARG A 1105 -10.93 -0.57 33.39
C ARG A 1105 -11.03 -0.55 31.87
N ASN A 1106 -11.80 -1.46 31.30
CA ASN A 1106 -11.97 -1.55 29.86
C ASN A 1106 -12.71 -0.33 29.32
N GLU A 1107 -13.81 0.12 29.93
CA GLU A 1107 -14.49 1.38 29.54
C GLU A 1107 -13.52 2.58 29.55
N ILE A 1108 -12.65 2.67 30.56
CA ILE A 1108 -11.63 3.72 30.63
C ILE A 1108 -10.61 3.59 29.49
N ILE A 1109 -10.12 2.38 29.23
CA ILE A 1109 -9.17 2.11 28.15
C ILE A 1109 -9.81 2.35 26.78
N TYR A 1110 -11.06 1.96 26.54
CA TYR A 1110 -11.81 2.28 25.32
C TYR A 1110 -11.97 3.79 25.16
N GLY A 1111 -12.36 4.50 26.22
CA GLY A 1111 -12.48 5.96 26.20
C GLY A 1111 -11.16 6.70 25.96
N LEU A 1112 -10.03 6.19 26.48
CA LEU A 1112 -8.70 6.73 26.22
C LEU A 1112 -8.19 6.42 24.80
N ASN A 1113 -8.60 5.29 24.21
CA ASN A 1113 -8.25 4.93 22.83
C ASN A 1113 -9.08 5.67 21.78
N GLN A 1114 -10.32 6.07 22.13
CA GLN A 1114 -11.27 6.71 21.23
C GLN A 1114 -11.71 8.08 21.75
N THR A 1115 -10.78 8.90 22.24
CA THR A 1115 -11.07 10.21 22.85
C THR A 1115 -11.98 11.10 21.99
N ASP A 1116 -11.84 11.04 20.67
CA ASP A 1116 -12.59 11.89 19.75
C ASP A 1116 -14.05 11.43 19.54
N GLN A 1117 -14.36 10.15 19.79
CA GLN A 1117 -15.66 9.52 19.51
C GLN A 1117 -16.42 9.09 20.77
N PHE A 1118 -15.69 8.78 21.85
CA PHE A 1118 -16.23 8.20 23.07
C PHE A 1118 -16.89 9.27 23.95
N ILE A 1119 -18.13 8.99 24.36
CA ILE A 1119 -18.93 9.86 25.20
C ILE A 1119 -19.51 9.03 26.36
N LEU A 1120 -19.33 9.51 27.58
CA LEU A 1120 -20.00 8.94 28.74
C LEU A 1120 -21.33 9.68 28.95
N ALA A 1121 -22.45 8.97 28.81
CA ALA A 1121 -23.79 9.47 29.06
C ALA A 1121 -24.27 9.03 30.45
N ILE A 1122 -24.55 9.99 31.32
CA ILE A 1122 -25.05 9.74 32.67
C ILE A 1122 -26.54 10.04 32.73
N VAL A 1123 -27.34 9.09 33.22
CA VAL A 1123 -28.79 9.26 33.39
C VAL A 1123 -29.17 9.00 34.84
N ILE A 1124 -29.82 9.98 35.48
CA ILE A 1124 -30.30 9.84 36.86
C ILE A 1124 -31.77 9.40 36.83
N VAL A 1125 -32.06 8.20 37.32
CA VAL A 1125 -33.40 7.60 37.28
C VAL A 1125 -34.11 7.78 38.64
N ASP A 1126 -35.36 8.25 38.60
CA ASP A 1126 -36.26 8.46 39.74
C ASP A 1126 -37.62 7.80 39.44
N GLY A 1127 -37.77 6.54 39.84
CA GLY A 1127 -38.95 5.72 39.51
C GLY A 1127 -39.05 5.46 38.01
N ASP A 1128 -40.15 5.90 37.39
CA ASP A 1128 -40.37 5.83 35.93
C ASP A 1128 -39.93 7.12 35.19
N SER A 1129 -39.36 8.09 35.92
CA SER A 1129 -38.86 9.35 35.37
C SER A 1129 -37.33 9.40 35.41
N HIS A 1130 -36.71 10.24 34.57
CA HIS A 1130 -35.26 10.42 34.54
C HIS A 1130 -34.85 11.90 34.42
N GLN A 1131 -33.64 12.23 34.87
CA GLN A 1131 -32.93 13.48 34.61
C GLN A 1131 -31.68 13.17 33.77
N GLY A 1132 -31.37 14.06 32.82
CA GLY A 1132 -30.37 13.79 31.77
C GLY A 1132 -31.03 13.21 30.50
N PRO A 1133 -30.25 12.63 29.57
CA PRO A 1133 -28.82 12.30 29.68
C PRO A 1133 -27.89 13.51 29.75
N TYR A 1134 -26.87 13.41 30.61
CA TYR A 1134 -25.74 14.35 30.71
C TYR A 1134 -24.54 13.76 29.99
N TYR A 1135 -23.96 14.48 29.02
CA TYR A 1135 -22.89 13.95 28.18
C TYR A 1135 -21.53 14.50 28.61
N LEU A 1136 -20.55 13.61 28.79
CA LEU A 1136 -19.15 13.97 29.01
C LEU A 1136 -18.29 13.51 27.83
N LYS A 1137 -17.60 14.47 27.21
CA LYS A 1137 -16.52 14.20 26.25
C LYS A 1137 -15.19 14.12 26.99
N ASN A 1138 -14.30 13.22 26.54
CA ASN A 1138 -13.01 12.97 27.20
C ASN A 1138 -13.12 12.75 28.72
N PRO A 1139 -13.95 11.79 29.17
CA PRO A 1139 -14.22 11.58 30.59
C PRO A 1139 -12.94 11.21 31.38
N PHE A 1140 -11.99 10.52 30.74
CA PHE A 1140 -10.81 9.95 31.38
C PHE A 1140 -9.51 10.61 30.89
N SER A 1141 -8.55 10.80 31.79
CA SER A 1141 -7.25 11.44 31.49
C SER A 1141 -6.03 10.62 31.91
N GLN A 1142 -6.22 9.54 32.67
CA GLN A 1142 -5.15 8.68 33.18
C GLN A 1142 -5.54 7.20 33.04
N GLU A 1143 -4.55 6.35 32.78
CA GLU A 1143 -4.73 4.90 32.69
C GLU A 1143 -4.81 4.27 34.10
N PRO A 1144 -5.69 3.28 34.32
CA PRO A 1144 -5.71 2.51 35.56
C PRO A 1144 -4.44 1.66 35.73
N GLU A 1145 -3.92 1.59 36.97
CA GLU A 1145 -2.78 0.71 37.29
C GLU A 1145 -3.06 -0.76 36.93
N PHE A 1146 -2.02 -1.52 36.60
CA PHE A 1146 -2.14 -2.93 36.24
C PHE A 1146 -2.72 -3.74 37.42
N GLY A 1147 -3.86 -4.41 37.20
CA GLY A 1147 -4.61 -5.14 38.24
C GLY A 1147 -5.85 -4.42 38.77
N VAL A 1148 -6.03 -3.12 38.51
CA VAL A 1148 -7.26 -2.38 38.86
C VAL A 1148 -8.38 -2.71 37.86
N ALA A 1149 -9.53 -3.19 38.36
CA ALA A 1149 -10.71 -3.58 37.58
C ALA A 1149 -11.65 -2.43 37.24
N SER A 1150 -11.81 -1.50 38.17
CA SER A 1150 -12.78 -0.42 38.06
C SER A 1150 -12.35 0.74 38.92
N ILE A 1151 -12.68 1.96 38.49
CA ILE A 1151 -12.44 3.18 39.26
C ILE A 1151 -13.81 3.78 39.63
N ASN A 1152 -13.96 4.17 40.89
CA ASN A 1152 -15.12 4.90 41.35
C ASN A 1152 -14.87 6.40 41.18
N TYR A 1153 -15.69 7.05 40.36
CA TYR A 1153 -15.69 8.49 40.18
C TYR A 1153 -16.82 9.13 41.01
N ASP A 1154 -16.58 10.35 41.47
CA ASP A 1154 -17.59 11.16 42.14
C ASP A 1154 -18.61 11.68 41.12
N LEU A 1155 -19.90 11.48 41.40
CA LEU A 1155 -20.98 11.86 40.49
C LEU A 1155 -21.11 13.38 40.33
N GLU A 1156 -20.90 14.16 41.39
CA GLU A 1156 -21.00 15.62 41.32
C GLU A 1156 -19.86 16.20 40.48
N ASP A 1157 -18.64 15.67 40.62
CA ASP A 1157 -17.49 16.09 39.81
C ASP A 1157 -17.71 15.80 38.32
N LEU A 1158 -18.21 14.60 37.98
CA LEU A 1158 -18.55 14.25 36.59
C LEU A 1158 -19.67 15.13 36.03
N LEU A 1159 -20.75 15.36 36.79
CA LEU A 1159 -21.85 16.22 36.35
C LEU A 1159 -21.41 17.68 36.17
N SER A 1160 -20.44 18.16 36.95
CA SER A 1160 -19.89 19.52 36.80
C SER A 1160 -19.14 19.73 35.48
N ARG A 1161 -18.60 18.65 34.91
CA ARG A 1161 -17.88 18.61 33.63
C ARG A 1161 -18.78 18.24 32.45
N ALA A 1162 -20.03 17.85 32.71
CA ALA A 1162 -20.96 17.44 31.67
C ALA A 1162 -21.43 18.65 30.84
N GLU A 1163 -21.45 18.49 29.52
CA GLU A 1163 -22.09 19.46 28.64
C GLU A 1163 -23.61 19.29 28.77
N SER A 1164 -24.33 20.36 29.12
CA SER A 1164 -25.78 20.39 28.90
C SER A 1164 -26.02 20.61 27.41
N LEU A 1165 -26.69 19.66 26.74
CA LEU A 1165 -27.16 19.84 25.37
C LEU A 1165 -28.24 20.92 25.28
#